data_AF-A0A1M2VYS0-F1
#
_entry.id   AF-A0A1M2VYS0-F1
#
_cell.length_a   1.000
_cell.length_b   1.000
_cell.length_c   1.000
_cell.angle_alpha   90.00
_cell.angle_beta   90.00
_cell.angle_gamma   90.00
#
_symmetry.space_group_name_H-M   'P 1'
#
loop_
_entity.id
_entity.type
_entity.pdbx_description
1 polymer ?
#
loop_
_entity_poly.entity_id
_entity_poly.type
_entity_poly.pdbx_seq_one_letter_code
_entity_poly.pdbx_strand_id
1 'polypeptide(L)'
;MAFKTLASFVSVLAALQVASGALTRRVACPDGVNTATNAACCGLFAIRDDIQKNLFDNGECGEDVHESLRLTFHDAIGFSRSAEANGTFGGGGADGSISIFASIETNFHASLGIDEIVGEQAPFIARHNITVGDFIQFAGAVGVSNCPGAPRLQFLLGRPNATQPAPDKTIPEPFDTVDTILARFLDAADFSPAEVVALLASHTIAAADEVDPTIPGTPFDSTPELFDTQFFIETQLRGTGFPGTAGNQGEVLSPLPGEMRLQSDSELARDSRTACEWQSMVNNQSKMMTAFQAAMAKLAVIGQDIAPEAIKRFLLAPAFTSTFERLRHAHGMTLPLNFPSIVTELNVLSILSLLNFASGYRVPLHQATGRGAFDNIRAFVFGAYISSSSDGDHFSARGMQEITEATVADLMGVTDAIHVERPHETIPGLTVGELAGPVWEVVQLIAKTLRETGDALVNGGYPDLGSFVLEALKEGEKAKKTGGDESEVAVERLIRGIPAFQDMALVYGEPVYCFKKALLTLHAVALRFGKSETSAVPIPRTAHLPIFSDNVIPSLLVHLGVIDLTNADPALGLPQLFPDAQEPARLQTLLAAAEPVDPAVKKSKEVPKEGPLLTVEQAYVLRAAAIDACELIVDAAKELGTSEDLAWLKGITLPELDGWIWAVAKDRPDYRKLERFALRNTAYF
;
A
#
# COMPACT_ATOMS: atom_id res chain seq x y z
N MET A 1 24.13 -25.30 -39.27
CA MET A 1 22.83 -24.69 -38.90
C MET A 1 21.89 -25.76 -38.34
N ALA A 2 22.24 -26.37 -37.21
CA ALA A 2 21.42 -27.40 -36.54
C ALA A 2 21.76 -27.50 -35.03
N PHE A 3 22.09 -26.36 -34.42
CA PHE A 3 22.43 -26.28 -32.98
C PHE A 3 21.87 -25.01 -32.32
N LYS A 4 20.88 -24.35 -32.94
CA LYS A 4 20.19 -23.16 -32.39
C LYS A 4 18.71 -23.39 -32.09
N THR A 5 18.16 -24.56 -32.41
CA THR A 5 16.73 -24.88 -32.23
C THR A 5 16.44 -25.81 -31.05
N LEU A 6 17.46 -26.33 -30.36
CA LEU A 6 17.26 -27.16 -29.16
C LEU A 6 17.24 -26.36 -27.84
N ALA A 7 17.76 -25.12 -27.84
CA ALA A 7 17.76 -24.25 -26.67
C ALA A 7 16.40 -23.57 -26.41
N SER A 8 15.48 -23.60 -27.39
CA SER A 8 14.17 -22.93 -27.29
C SER A 8 13.06 -23.83 -26.72
N PHE A 9 13.33 -25.13 -26.49
CA PHE A 9 12.32 -26.08 -26.00
C PHE A 9 12.53 -26.53 -24.55
N VAL A 10 13.66 -26.16 -23.92
CA VAL A 10 13.89 -26.40 -22.48
C VAL A 10 13.30 -25.26 -21.63
N SER A 11 13.09 -24.07 -22.21
CA SER A 11 12.57 -22.88 -21.52
C SER A 11 11.05 -22.86 -21.32
N VAL A 12 10.30 -23.81 -21.90
CA VAL A 12 8.83 -23.86 -21.78
C VAL A 12 8.35 -24.95 -20.81
N LEU A 13 9.25 -25.83 -20.35
CA LEU A 13 8.93 -26.89 -19.38
C LEU A 13 9.22 -26.52 -17.92
N ALA A 14 9.77 -25.32 -17.65
CA ALA A 14 9.90 -24.77 -16.29
C ALA A 14 8.66 -23.97 -15.83
N ALA A 15 7.64 -23.84 -16.69
CA ALA A 15 6.41 -23.09 -16.40
C ALA A 15 5.33 -23.91 -15.67
N LEU A 16 5.63 -25.14 -15.24
CA LEU A 16 4.71 -25.96 -14.46
C LEU A 16 5.50 -26.71 -13.39
N GLN A 17 5.58 -26.13 -12.18
CA GLN A 17 5.19 -26.81 -10.94
C GLN A 17 5.55 -26.00 -9.68
N VAL A 18 4.53 -25.95 -8.81
CA VAL A 18 4.52 -25.57 -7.39
C VAL A 18 4.57 -24.06 -7.10
N ALA A 19 3.38 -23.47 -7.07
CA ALA A 19 3.10 -22.34 -6.21
C ALA A 19 3.55 -22.66 -4.78
N SER A 20 4.53 -21.91 -4.27
CA SER A 20 4.84 -21.86 -2.84
C SER A 20 4.92 -20.39 -2.47
N GLY A 21 3.80 -19.88 -1.96
CA GLY A 21 3.76 -18.58 -1.30
C GLY A 21 4.68 -18.60 -0.08
N ALA A 22 5.28 -17.44 0.22
CA ALA A 22 6.06 -17.18 1.41
C ALA A 22 5.40 -17.82 2.64
N LEU A 23 6.14 -18.69 3.34
CA LEU A 23 5.63 -19.45 4.48
C LEU A 23 5.44 -18.50 5.67
N THR A 24 4.31 -17.78 5.73
CA THR A 24 3.86 -17.13 6.97
C THR A 24 3.90 -18.19 8.07
N ARG A 25 4.62 -17.94 9.17
CA ARG A 25 4.74 -18.90 10.27
C ARG A 25 3.33 -19.28 10.74
N ARG A 26 2.95 -20.54 10.52
CA ARG A 26 1.61 -21.02 10.88
C ARG A 26 1.61 -21.63 12.28
N VAL A 27 0.56 -21.32 13.03
CA VAL A 27 0.21 -21.99 14.28
C VAL A 27 -0.52 -23.29 13.92
N ALA A 28 -0.04 -24.41 14.46
CA ALA A 28 -0.78 -25.66 14.39
C ALA A 28 -2.02 -25.54 15.28
N CYS A 29 -3.21 -25.79 14.72
CA CYS A 29 -4.44 -25.68 15.48
C CYS A 29 -4.62 -26.88 16.43
N PRO A 30 -5.37 -26.71 17.54
CA PRO A 30 -5.58 -27.78 18.52
C PRO A 30 -6.26 -29.04 17.95
N ASP A 31 -6.89 -28.93 16.78
CA ASP A 31 -7.52 -30.05 16.07
C ASP A 31 -6.51 -31.07 15.50
N GLY A 32 -5.23 -30.73 15.43
CA GLY A 32 -4.17 -31.58 14.88
C GLY A 32 -4.23 -31.77 13.36
N VAL A 33 -5.12 -31.05 12.66
CA VAL A 33 -5.34 -31.17 11.20
C VAL A 33 -5.01 -29.86 10.50
N ASN A 34 -5.49 -28.73 11.03
CA ASN A 34 -5.40 -27.44 10.36
C ASN A 34 -4.22 -26.60 10.89
N THR A 35 -3.84 -25.60 10.10
CA THR A 35 -2.85 -24.59 10.48
C THR A 35 -3.39 -23.20 10.13
N ALA A 36 -3.16 -22.22 11.01
CA ALA A 36 -3.60 -20.83 10.83
C ALA A 36 -2.42 -19.85 10.95
N THR A 37 -2.56 -18.66 10.39
CA THR A 37 -1.55 -17.59 10.54
C THR A 37 -1.61 -16.93 11.94
N ASN A 38 -2.76 -16.99 12.61
CA ASN A 38 -2.94 -16.56 14.00
C ASN A 38 -3.73 -17.64 14.77
N ALA A 39 -3.36 -17.90 16.02
CA ALA A 39 -4.04 -18.87 16.88
C ALA A 39 -5.54 -18.56 17.07
N ALA A 40 -5.94 -17.28 17.05
CA ALA A 40 -7.34 -16.86 17.13
C ALA A 40 -8.19 -17.41 15.99
N CYS A 41 -7.60 -17.62 14.80
CA CYS A 41 -8.31 -18.16 13.64
C CYS A 41 -8.55 -19.68 13.75
N CYS A 42 -7.94 -20.40 14.70
CA CYS A 42 -8.10 -21.85 14.79
C CYS A 42 -9.55 -22.26 15.11
N GLY A 43 -10.30 -21.44 15.85
CA GLY A 43 -11.72 -21.70 16.13
C GLY A 43 -12.59 -21.71 14.87
N LEU A 44 -12.17 -21.00 13.82
CA LEU A 44 -12.92 -20.86 12.57
C LEU A 44 -13.01 -22.15 11.77
N PHE A 45 -12.06 -23.08 11.92
CA PHE A 45 -12.12 -24.36 11.21
C PHE A 45 -13.30 -25.22 11.66
N ALA A 46 -13.58 -25.26 12.97
CA ALA A 46 -14.74 -25.97 13.51
C ALA A 46 -16.06 -25.32 13.06
N ILE A 47 -16.09 -23.98 12.98
CA ILE A 47 -17.25 -23.24 12.45
C ILE A 47 -17.44 -23.56 10.97
N ARG A 48 -16.38 -23.47 10.15
CA ARG A 48 -16.41 -23.80 8.71
C ARG A 48 -16.97 -25.20 8.49
N ASP A 49 -16.44 -26.21 9.17
CA ASP A 49 -16.85 -27.61 8.95
C ASP A 49 -18.31 -27.84 9.33
N ASP A 50 -18.80 -27.12 10.33
CA ASP A 50 -20.18 -27.19 10.81
C ASP A 50 -21.17 -26.49 9.88
N ILE A 51 -20.87 -25.25 9.46
CA ILE A 51 -21.73 -24.51 8.52
C ILE A 51 -21.70 -25.15 7.13
N GLN A 52 -20.55 -25.66 6.67
CA GLN A 52 -20.52 -26.38 5.39
C GLN A 52 -21.42 -27.61 5.41
N LYS A 53 -21.43 -28.36 6.51
CA LYS A 53 -22.20 -29.59 6.60
C LYS A 53 -23.68 -29.38 6.85
N ASN A 54 -24.02 -28.44 7.74
CA ASN A 54 -25.35 -28.35 8.33
C ASN A 54 -26.10 -27.06 8.02
N LEU A 55 -25.45 -26.06 7.42
CA LEU A 55 -26.10 -24.87 6.85
C LEU A 55 -26.07 -25.05 5.32
N PHE A 56 -24.89 -25.04 4.71
CA PHE A 56 -24.74 -25.10 3.25
C PHE A 56 -24.82 -26.51 2.63
N ASP A 57 -25.62 -27.42 3.18
CA ASP A 57 -25.92 -28.74 2.57
C ASP A 57 -24.72 -29.57 2.05
N ASN A 58 -23.61 -29.57 2.79
CA ASN A 58 -22.32 -30.17 2.41
C ASN A 58 -21.50 -29.36 1.38
N GLY A 59 -21.64 -28.05 1.39
CA GLY A 59 -20.86 -27.12 0.58
C GLY A 59 -21.50 -26.80 -0.77
N GLU A 60 -22.83 -26.80 -0.85
CA GLU A 60 -23.56 -26.35 -2.02
C GLU A 60 -23.61 -24.81 -2.10
N CYS A 61 -23.78 -24.28 -3.31
CA CYS A 61 -24.09 -22.88 -3.56
C CYS A 61 -25.61 -22.80 -3.80
N GLY A 62 -26.37 -22.85 -2.72
CA GLY A 62 -27.83 -22.82 -2.72
C GLY A 62 -28.39 -21.63 -1.92
N GLU A 63 -29.66 -21.73 -1.52
CA GLU A 63 -30.39 -20.63 -0.88
C GLU A 63 -29.66 -20.05 0.33
N ASP A 64 -29.29 -20.88 1.31
CA ASP A 64 -28.60 -20.43 2.52
C ASP A 64 -27.28 -19.68 2.23
N VAL A 65 -26.61 -20.00 1.11
CA VAL A 65 -25.41 -19.26 0.65
C VAL A 65 -25.80 -17.90 0.10
N HIS A 66 -26.83 -17.84 -0.75
CA HIS A 66 -27.35 -16.59 -1.32
C HIS A 66 -27.82 -15.65 -0.22
N GLU A 67 -28.60 -16.17 0.73
CA GLU A 67 -29.09 -15.42 1.87
C GLU A 67 -27.98 -15.01 2.83
N SER A 68 -26.99 -15.89 3.08
CA SER A 68 -25.82 -15.54 3.91
C SER A 68 -25.01 -14.41 3.27
N LEU A 69 -24.85 -14.42 1.93
CA LEU A 69 -24.20 -13.32 1.21
C LEU A 69 -25.03 -12.04 1.33
N ARG A 70 -26.34 -12.10 1.10
CA ARG A 70 -27.24 -10.95 1.27
C ARG A 70 -27.17 -10.38 2.69
N LEU A 71 -27.16 -11.23 3.71
CA LEU A 71 -27.06 -10.84 5.11
C LEU A 71 -25.80 -10.03 5.41
N THR A 72 -24.66 -10.34 4.75
CA THR A 72 -23.43 -9.53 4.92
C THR A 72 -23.61 -8.07 4.52
N PHE A 73 -24.39 -7.83 3.46
CA PHE A 73 -24.69 -6.48 2.99
C PHE A 73 -25.68 -5.76 3.90
N HIS A 74 -26.76 -6.44 4.27
CA HIS A 74 -27.81 -5.84 5.11
C HIS A 74 -27.30 -5.47 6.51
N ASP A 75 -26.40 -6.26 7.09
CA ASP A 75 -25.69 -5.91 8.33
C ASP A 75 -24.77 -4.70 8.08
N ALA A 76 -23.82 -4.82 7.13
CA ALA A 76 -22.75 -3.85 6.97
C ALA A 76 -23.20 -2.47 6.48
N ILE A 77 -24.20 -2.39 5.60
CA ILE A 77 -24.65 -1.11 5.02
C ILE A 77 -25.54 -0.31 5.98
N GLY A 78 -25.97 -0.91 7.10
CA GLY A 78 -26.69 -0.31 8.21
C GLY A 78 -25.87 0.72 9.00
N PHE A 79 -25.17 1.63 8.31
CA PHE A 79 -24.26 2.63 8.85
C PHE A 79 -24.39 3.95 8.10
N SER A 80 -24.24 5.11 8.75
CA SER A 80 -24.33 6.43 8.12
C SER A 80 -23.31 7.41 8.72
N ARG A 81 -22.30 7.78 7.93
CA ARG A 81 -21.28 8.77 8.35
C ARG A 81 -21.89 10.15 8.56
N SER A 82 -22.86 10.53 7.73
CA SER A 82 -23.55 11.82 7.84
C SER A 82 -24.41 11.90 9.09
N ALA A 83 -25.08 10.82 9.50
CA ALA A 83 -25.81 10.77 10.76
C ALA A 83 -24.86 10.92 11.96
N GLU A 84 -23.76 10.17 11.99
CA GLU A 84 -22.73 10.26 13.05
C GLU A 84 -22.13 11.67 13.12
N ALA A 85 -21.79 12.26 11.96
CA ALA A 85 -21.28 13.63 11.89
C ALA A 85 -22.27 14.70 12.40
N ASN A 86 -23.58 14.40 12.36
CA ASN A 86 -24.63 15.26 12.87
C ASN A 86 -25.00 14.94 14.34
N GLY A 87 -24.25 14.08 15.01
CA GLY A 87 -24.45 13.71 16.41
C GLY A 87 -25.62 12.77 16.66
N THR A 88 -26.10 12.07 15.63
CA THR A 88 -27.14 11.04 15.71
C THR A 88 -26.55 9.67 15.41
N PHE A 89 -26.95 8.63 16.15
CA PHE A 89 -26.48 7.28 15.89
C PHE A 89 -26.83 6.86 14.46
N GLY A 90 -25.79 6.57 13.67
CA GLY A 90 -25.88 6.22 12.26
C GLY A 90 -25.92 4.72 12.00
N GLY A 91 -25.84 3.90 13.06
CA GLY A 91 -25.67 2.45 12.98
C GLY A 91 -24.22 2.04 13.25
N GLY A 92 -23.95 0.73 13.38
CA GLY A 92 -22.62 0.20 13.70
C GLY A 92 -21.89 -0.48 12.53
N GLY A 93 -22.54 -0.56 11.35
CA GLY A 93 -21.97 -1.22 10.18
C GLY A 93 -21.91 -2.73 10.35
N ALA A 94 -20.79 -3.35 9.97
CA ALA A 94 -20.63 -4.81 10.07
C ALA A 94 -20.43 -5.24 11.53
N ASP A 95 -21.46 -5.17 12.36
CA ASP A 95 -21.41 -5.40 13.81
C ASP A 95 -22.37 -6.50 14.31
N GLY A 96 -23.13 -7.12 13.40
CA GLY A 96 -24.13 -8.13 13.71
C GLY A 96 -25.44 -7.59 14.27
N SER A 97 -25.67 -6.27 14.19
CA SER A 97 -26.87 -5.61 14.70
C SER A 97 -28.15 -6.22 14.13
N ILE A 98 -28.17 -6.55 12.83
CA ILE A 98 -29.35 -7.15 12.19
C ILE A 98 -29.77 -8.49 12.80
N SER A 99 -28.83 -9.25 13.34
CA SER A 99 -29.10 -10.53 14.03
C SER A 99 -29.31 -10.35 15.54
N ILE A 100 -28.57 -9.44 16.19
CA ILE A 100 -28.73 -9.15 17.63
C ILE A 100 -30.08 -8.49 17.91
N PHE A 101 -30.50 -7.58 17.03
CA PHE A 101 -31.74 -6.82 17.11
C PHE A 101 -32.72 -7.27 16.02
N ALA A 102 -32.74 -8.57 15.70
CA ALA A 102 -33.59 -9.14 14.66
C ALA A 102 -35.06 -8.72 14.77
N SER A 103 -35.61 -8.68 16.00
CA SER A 103 -37.00 -8.24 16.24
C SER A 103 -37.30 -6.78 15.83
N ILE A 104 -36.28 -6.00 15.48
CA ILE A 104 -36.39 -4.62 14.99
C ILE A 104 -36.00 -4.58 13.51
N GLU A 105 -34.77 -4.99 13.19
CA GLU A 105 -34.18 -4.72 11.88
C GLU A 105 -34.73 -5.59 10.75
N THR A 106 -35.13 -6.84 11.04
CA THR A 106 -35.75 -7.70 10.02
C THR A 106 -37.20 -7.30 9.72
N ASN A 107 -37.77 -6.36 10.49
CA ASN A 107 -39.09 -5.78 10.22
C ASN A 107 -39.01 -4.49 9.37
N PHE A 108 -37.81 -4.02 9.02
CA PHE A 108 -37.65 -2.95 8.04
C PHE A 108 -38.06 -3.46 6.66
N HIS A 109 -38.72 -2.61 5.88
CA HIS A 109 -39.21 -3.02 4.55
C HIS A 109 -38.07 -3.49 3.64
N ALA A 110 -36.93 -2.80 3.70
CA ALA A 110 -35.73 -3.17 2.94
C ALA A 110 -35.16 -4.55 3.36
N SER A 111 -35.46 -5.06 4.55
CA SER A 111 -34.90 -6.30 5.11
C SER A 111 -35.87 -7.49 5.07
N LEU A 112 -36.99 -7.40 4.37
CA LEU A 112 -37.93 -8.52 4.25
C LEU A 112 -37.21 -9.79 3.73
N GLY A 113 -37.56 -10.93 4.32
CA GLY A 113 -36.96 -12.25 4.06
C GLY A 113 -35.65 -12.53 4.82
N ILE A 114 -35.00 -11.52 5.42
CA ILE A 114 -33.73 -11.74 6.16
C ILE A 114 -33.93 -12.51 7.47
N ASP A 115 -35.14 -12.51 8.04
CA ASP A 115 -35.43 -13.20 9.30
C ASP A 115 -35.26 -14.72 9.22
N GLU A 116 -35.43 -15.33 8.05
CA GLU A 116 -35.19 -16.76 7.83
C GLU A 116 -33.71 -17.10 8.07
N ILE A 117 -32.79 -16.55 7.27
CA ILE A 117 -31.36 -16.82 7.43
C ILE A 117 -30.80 -16.37 8.79
N VAL A 118 -31.32 -15.29 9.38
CA VAL A 118 -30.95 -14.90 10.76
C VAL A 118 -31.36 -15.98 11.75
N GLY A 119 -32.56 -16.54 11.60
CA GLY A 119 -33.04 -17.67 12.39
C GLY A 119 -32.21 -18.93 12.21
N GLU A 120 -31.77 -19.22 10.99
CA GLU A 120 -30.96 -20.39 10.67
C GLU A 120 -29.51 -20.28 11.14
N GLN A 121 -28.92 -19.08 11.10
CA GLN A 121 -27.57 -18.83 11.61
C GLN A 121 -27.51 -18.79 13.15
N ALA A 122 -28.60 -18.41 13.83
CA ALA A 122 -28.62 -18.21 15.29
C ALA A 122 -28.16 -19.43 16.12
N PRO A 123 -28.56 -20.69 15.83
CA PRO A 123 -28.05 -21.88 16.51
C PRO A 123 -26.54 -22.07 16.39
N PHE A 124 -25.94 -21.70 15.25
CA PHE A 124 -24.49 -21.79 15.01
C PHE A 124 -23.73 -20.73 15.80
N ILE A 125 -24.25 -19.50 15.81
CA ILE A 125 -23.70 -18.42 16.63
C ILE A 125 -23.73 -18.79 18.12
N ALA A 126 -24.83 -19.37 18.60
CA ALA A 126 -24.98 -19.71 20.02
C ALA A 126 -24.04 -20.85 20.51
N ARG A 127 -23.66 -21.77 19.62
CA ARG A 127 -22.83 -22.94 19.96
C ARG A 127 -21.33 -22.73 19.72
N HIS A 128 -20.94 -21.68 18.99
CA HIS A 128 -19.55 -21.33 18.71
C HIS A 128 -19.15 -20.06 19.46
N ASN A 129 -17.89 -19.98 19.91
CA ASN A 129 -17.38 -18.79 20.61
C ASN A 129 -16.90 -17.72 19.61
N ILE A 130 -17.85 -17.05 18.97
CA ILE A 130 -17.64 -16.02 17.94
C ILE A 130 -18.67 -14.88 18.12
N THR A 131 -18.31 -13.66 17.73
CA THR A 131 -19.27 -12.54 17.74
C THR A 131 -20.24 -12.66 16.56
N VAL A 132 -21.38 -12.00 16.67
CA VAL A 132 -22.45 -12.10 15.67
C VAL A 132 -21.99 -11.53 14.32
N GLY A 133 -21.40 -10.33 14.32
CA GLY A 133 -20.87 -9.72 13.10
C GLY A 133 -19.73 -10.54 12.47
N ASP A 134 -18.85 -11.15 13.28
CA ASP A 134 -17.81 -12.02 12.74
C ASP A 134 -18.43 -13.28 12.10
N PHE A 135 -19.48 -13.86 12.70
CA PHE A 135 -20.13 -15.02 12.12
C PHE A 135 -20.80 -14.70 10.78
N ILE A 136 -21.56 -13.60 10.68
CA ILE A 136 -22.24 -13.19 9.44
C ILE A 136 -21.23 -13.07 8.30
N GLN A 137 -20.14 -12.32 8.51
CA GLN A 137 -19.12 -12.09 7.49
C GLN A 137 -18.34 -13.37 7.18
N PHE A 138 -18.15 -14.26 8.16
CA PHE A 138 -17.52 -15.57 7.95
C PHE A 138 -18.41 -16.51 7.12
N ALA A 139 -19.70 -16.57 7.43
CA ALA A 139 -20.69 -17.39 6.72
C ALA A 139 -20.80 -16.95 5.26
N GLY A 140 -20.91 -15.64 4.99
CA GLY A 140 -20.90 -15.12 3.62
C GLY A 140 -19.61 -15.46 2.87
N ALA A 141 -18.44 -15.28 3.49
CA ALA A 141 -17.16 -15.60 2.86
C ALA A 141 -16.96 -17.10 2.55
N VAL A 142 -17.42 -17.98 3.46
CA VAL A 142 -17.39 -19.43 3.26
C VAL A 142 -18.42 -19.87 2.22
N GLY A 143 -19.65 -19.37 2.29
CA GLY A 143 -20.72 -19.69 1.36
C GLY A 143 -20.36 -19.33 -0.07
N VAL A 144 -19.88 -18.08 -0.31
CA VAL A 144 -19.42 -17.65 -1.64
C VAL A 144 -18.31 -18.55 -2.18
N SER A 145 -17.46 -19.13 -1.31
CA SER A 145 -16.40 -20.05 -1.74
C SER A 145 -16.91 -21.39 -2.28
N ASN A 146 -18.18 -21.73 -2.07
CA ASN A 146 -18.84 -22.90 -2.62
C ASN A 146 -19.28 -22.69 -4.08
N CYS A 147 -19.52 -21.43 -4.47
CA CYS A 147 -20.05 -21.08 -5.78
C CYS A 147 -18.94 -21.14 -6.86
N PRO A 148 -19.07 -22.01 -7.88
CA PRO A 148 -18.10 -22.09 -8.95
C PRO A 148 -17.92 -20.74 -9.65
N GLY A 149 -16.67 -20.30 -9.80
CA GLY A 149 -16.33 -19.00 -10.43
C GLY A 149 -16.13 -17.85 -9.44
N ALA A 150 -16.48 -18.04 -8.16
CA ALA A 150 -16.40 -16.97 -7.17
C ALA A 150 -14.96 -16.67 -6.72
N PRO A 151 -14.64 -15.41 -6.38
CA PRO A 151 -13.36 -15.10 -5.75
C PRO A 151 -13.33 -15.59 -4.30
N ARG A 152 -12.12 -15.76 -3.77
CA ARG A 152 -11.94 -16.02 -2.34
C ARG A 152 -12.03 -14.71 -1.55
N LEU A 153 -13.13 -14.50 -0.83
CA LEU A 153 -13.30 -13.29 -0.03
C LEU A 153 -12.32 -13.23 1.17
N GLN A 154 -11.94 -12.01 1.55
CA GLN A 154 -11.15 -11.77 2.75
C GLN A 154 -12.04 -11.90 3.98
N PHE A 155 -11.52 -12.54 5.03
CA PHE A 155 -12.16 -12.56 6.34
C PHE A 155 -11.20 -12.00 7.38
N LEU A 156 -11.66 -10.99 8.11
CA LEU A 156 -11.01 -10.46 9.32
C LEU A 156 -11.88 -10.81 10.53
N LEU A 157 -11.25 -11.12 11.66
CA LEU A 157 -11.91 -11.49 12.91
C LEU A 157 -11.71 -10.35 13.92
N GLY A 158 -12.76 -9.94 14.64
CA GLY A 158 -12.64 -8.96 15.72
C GLY A 158 -13.82 -8.00 15.91
N ARG A 159 -14.94 -8.17 15.20
CA ARG A 159 -16.11 -7.28 15.33
C ARG A 159 -16.69 -7.36 16.73
N PRO A 160 -16.89 -6.24 17.46
CA PRO A 160 -17.65 -6.25 18.69
C PRO A 160 -19.14 -6.49 18.38
N ASN A 161 -19.86 -7.12 19.31
CA ASN A 161 -21.32 -7.23 19.18
C ASN A 161 -21.97 -5.84 19.26
N ALA A 162 -22.93 -5.60 18.36
CA ALA A 162 -23.76 -4.40 18.35
C ALA A 162 -24.39 -4.09 19.72
N THR A 163 -24.54 -2.81 20.01
CA THR A 163 -25.17 -2.32 21.25
C THR A 163 -26.50 -1.61 21.02
N GLN A 164 -26.80 -1.25 19.77
CA GLN A 164 -28.03 -0.58 19.33
C GLN A 164 -28.39 -1.07 17.92
N PRO A 165 -29.68 -1.11 17.56
CA PRO A 165 -30.10 -1.48 16.21
C PRO A 165 -29.71 -0.41 15.20
N ALA A 166 -29.40 -0.81 13.97
CA ALA A 166 -29.20 0.12 12.87
C ALA A 166 -30.47 0.97 12.62
N PRO A 167 -30.34 2.26 12.26
CA PRO A 167 -31.48 3.05 11.84
C PRO A 167 -32.11 2.49 10.57
N ASP A 168 -33.44 2.55 10.48
CA ASP A 168 -34.19 2.23 9.26
C ASP A 168 -33.77 3.15 8.08
N LYS A 169 -34.05 2.73 6.85
CA LYS A 169 -33.75 3.44 5.58
C LYS A 169 -32.24 3.62 5.30
N THR A 170 -31.42 2.83 5.96
CA THR A 170 -29.98 2.74 5.68
C THR A 170 -29.65 1.71 4.59
N ILE A 171 -30.56 0.77 4.33
CA ILE A 171 -30.47 -0.25 3.29
C ILE A 171 -31.24 0.23 2.04
N PRO A 172 -30.62 0.24 0.85
CA PRO A 172 -31.30 0.59 -0.41
C PRO A 172 -32.45 -0.36 -0.77
N GLU A 173 -33.48 0.19 -1.40
CA GLU A 173 -34.64 -0.56 -1.89
C GLU A 173 -34.61 -0.75 -3.41
N PRO A 174 -35.22 -1.82 -3.96
CA PRO A 174 -35.16 -2.10 -5.40
C PRO A 174 -35.85 -1.04 -6.26
N PHE A 175 -36.66 -0.16 -5.67
CA PHE A 175 -37.33 0.96 -6.34
C PHE A 175 -36.69 2.33 -6.03
N ASP A 176 -35.58 2.36 -5.30
CA ASP A 176 -34.82 3.60 -5.10
C ASP A 176 -34.18 4.05 -6.42
N THR A 177 -34.13 5.37 -6.61
CA THR A 177 -33.45 5.94 -7.78
C THR A 177 -31.94 5.71 -7.71
N VAL A 178 -31.27 5.67 -8.86
CA VAL A 178 -29.79 5.60 -8.94
C VAL A 178 -29.11 6.69 -8.10
N ASP A 179 -29.67 7.90 -8.06
CA ASP A 179 -29.14 8.99 -7.23
C ASP A 179 -29.17 8.64 -5.74
N THR A 180 -30.29 8.11 -5.26
CA THR A 180 -30.46 7.67 -3.86
C THR A 180 -29.48 6.56 -3.51
N ILE A 181 -29.39 5.53 -4.37
CA ILE A 181 -28.50 4.38 -4.15
C ILE A 181 -27.04 4.84 -4.06
N LEU A 182 -26.55 5.57 -5.07
CA LEU A 182 -25.17 6.04 -5.10
C LEU A 182 -24.85 6.97 -3.91
N ALA A 183 -25.79 7.83 -3.51
CA ALA A 183 -25.62 8.67 -2.33
C ALA A 183 -25.57 7.85 -1.03
N ARG A 184 -26.35 6.77 -0.92
CA ARG A 184 -26.37 5.91 0.26
C ARG A 184 -25.05 5.16 0.44
N PHE A 185 -24.54 4.57 -0.63
CA PHE A 185 -23.25 3.89 -0.67
C PHE A 185 -22.07 4.85 -0.40
N LEU A 186 -22.14 6.07 -0.95
CA LEU A 186 -21.18 7.13 -0.63
C LEU A 186 -21.22 7.47 0.86
N ASP A 187 -22.40 7.70 1.45
CA ASP A 187 -22.55 8.04 2.87
C ASP A 187 -22.05 6.93 3.80
N ALA A 188 -22.30 5.65 3.46
CA ALA A 188 -21.92 4.52 4.31
C ALA A 188 -20.40 4.41 4.44
N ALA A 189 -19.67 4.28 3.33
CA ALA A 189 -18.24 4.01 3.38
C ALA A 189 -17.46 4.52 2.16
N ASP A 190 -17.94 5.61 1.54
CA ASP A 190 -17.25 6.23 0.40
C ASP A 190 -17.12 5.30 -0.81
N PHE A 191 -18.15 4.49 -1.08
CA PHE A 191 -18.15 3.67 -2.29
C PHE A 191 -18.39 4.54 -3.52
N SER A 192 -17.50 4.40 -4.50
CA SER A 192 -17.64 4.94 -5.83
C SER A 192 -18.74 4.19 -6.62
N PRO A 193 -19.32 4.79 -7.67
CA PRO A 193 -20.27 4.10 -8.54
C PRO A 193 -19.75 2.78 -9.12
N ALA A 194 -18.43 2.69 -9.38
CA ALA A 194 -17.81 1.46 -9.86
C ALA A 194 -17.79 0.35 -8.80
N GLU A 195 -17.54 0.70 -7.53
CA GLU A 195 -17.61 -0.26 -6.42
C GLU A 195 -19.05 -0.72 -6.15
N VAL A 196 -20.06 0.15 -6.34
CA VAL A 196 -21.48 -0.25 -6.26
C VAL A 196 -21.80 -1.30 -7.33
N VAL A 197 -21.39 -1.08 -8.58
CA VAL A 197 -21.54 -2.08 -9.66
C VAL A 197 -20.78 -3.36 -9.33
N ALA A 198 -19.59 -3.26 -8.74
CA ALA A 198 -18.82 -4.43 -8.34
C ALA A 198 -19.54 -5.26 -7.27
N LEU A 199 -20.14 -4.61 -6.26
CA LEU A 199 -20.91 -5.30 -5.21
C LEU A 199 -22.15 -6.01 -5.76
N LEU A 200 -22.81 -5.44 -6.78
CA LEU A 200 -23.95 -6.07 -7.45
C LEU A 200 -23.59 -7.35 -8.23
N ALA A 201 -22.31 -7.70 -8.35
CA ALA A 201 -21.94 -9.05 -8.78
C ALA A 201 -22.46 -10.13 -7.82
N SER A 202 -22.87 -9.79 -6.58
CA SER A 202 -23.60 -10.73 -5.73
C SER A 202 -24.88 -11.27 -6.37
N HIS A 203 -25.53 -10.50 -7.26
CA HIS A 203 -26.79 -10.89 -7.87
C HIS A 203 -26.67 -12.03 -8.91
N THR A 204 -25.45 -12.45 -9.28
CA THR A 204 -25.27 -13.67 -10.12
C THR A 204 -25.44 -14.97 -9.32
N ILE A 205 -25.43 -14.89 -7.99
CA ILE A 205 -25.73 -16.02 -7.09
C ILE A 205 -26.83 -15.64 -6.12
N ALA A 206 -28.00 -15.28 -6.67
CA ALA A 206 -29.12 -14.75 -5.89
C ALA A 206 -30.48 -15.00 -6.54
N ALA A 207 -31.51 -14.96 -5.70
CA ALA A 207 -32.92 -15.01 -6.06
C ALA A 207 -33.75 -14.04 -5.19
N ALA A 208 -35.03 -13.88 -5.54
CA ALA A 208 -35.98 -13.07 -4.80
C ALA A 208 -37.20 -13.87 -4.35
N ASP A 209 -37.55 -13.73 -3.07
CA ASP A 209 -38.74 -14.34 -2.47
C ASP A 209 -39.89 -13.35 -2.26
N GLU A 210 -39.56 -12.15 -1.81
CA GLU A 210 -40.54 -11.20 -1.27
C GLU A 210 -40.97 -10.10 -2.27
N VAL A 211 -40.37 -10.06 -3.47
CA VAL A 211 -40.76 -9.09 -4.52
C VAL A 211 -42.03 -9.53 -5.23
N ASP A 212 -42.09 -10.79 -5.67
CA ASP A 212 -43.32 -11.47 -6.09
C ASP A 212 -43.54 -12.72 -5.23
N PRO A 213 -44.32 -12.61 -4.14
CA PRO A 213 -44.58 -13.72 -3.22
C PRO A 213 -45.33 -14.92 -3.85
N THR A 214 -45.78 -14.83 -5.11
CA THR A 214 -46.42 -15.95 -5.81
C THR A 214 -45.41 -16.91 -6.43
N ILE A 215 -44.15 -16.50 -6.55
CA ILE A 215 -43.03 -17.25 -7.15
C ILE A 215 -41.72 -17.03 -6.37
N PRO A 216 -41.65 -17.43 -5.08
CA PRO A 216 -40.42 -17.32 -4.31
C PRO A 216 -39.29 -18.15 -4.95
N GLY A 217 -38.05 -17.72 -4.74
CA GLY A 217 -36.84 -18.31 -5.32
C GLY A 217 -36.62 -17.97 -6.78
N THR A 218 -37.17 -16.85 -7.28
CA THR A 218 -36.97 -16.46 -8.69
C THR A 218 -35.60 -15.79 -8.88
N PRO A 219 -34.69 -16.34 -9.71
CA PRO A 219 -33.33 -15.85 -9.83
C PRO A 219 -33.21 -14.54 -10.64
N PHE A 220 -32.11 -13.81 -10.45
CA PHE A 220 -31.80 -12.59 -11.20
C PHE A 220 -31.03 -12.82 -12.50
N ASP A 221 -30.50 -14.03 -12.69
CA ASP A 221 -29.92 -14.49 -13.95
C ASP A 221 -30.24 -15.98 -14.20
N SER A 222 -29.82 -16.49 -15.35
CA SER A 222 -30.08 -17.87 -15.76
C SER A 222 -29.19 -18.93 -15.09
N THR A 223 -28.24 -18.53 -14.24
CA THR A 223 -27.21 -19.39 -13.64
C THR A 223 -26.98 -19.07 -12.15
N PRO A 224 -28.01 -19.09 -11.29
CA PRO A 224 -27.94 -18.60 -9.91
C PRO A 224 -27.01 -19.40 -8.98
N GLU A 225 -26.46 -20.53 -9.42
CA GLU A 225 -25.49 -21.33 -8.66
C GLU A 225 -24.04 -21.08 -9.12
N LEU A 226 -23.83 -20.27 -10.17
CA LEU A 226 -22.53 -19.99 -10.76
C LEU A 226 -22.21 -18.51 -10.59
N PHE A 227 -21.05 -18.21 -10.01
CA PHE A 227 -20.58 -16.84 -9.93
C PHE A 227 -19.94 -16.44 -11.27
N ASP A 228 -20.76 -16.01 -12.23
CA ASP A 228 -20.33 -15.62 -13.57
C ASP A 228 -20.86 -14.25 -14.00
N THR A 229 -20.73 -13.90 -15.28
CA THR A 229 -21.09 -12.58 -15.78
C THR A 229 -22.51 -12.50 -16.36
N GLN A 230 -23.33 -13.55 -16.23
CA GLN A 230 -24.66 -13.64 -16.84
C GLN A 230 -25.59 -12.55 -16.33
N PHE A 231 -25.63 -12.28 -15.03
CA PHE A 231 -26.35 -11.14 -14.46
C PHE A 231 -26.08 -9.82 -15.22
N PHE A 232 -24.81 -9.49 -15.49
CA PHE A 232 -24.46 -8.26 -16.20
C PHE A 232 -24.88 -8.26 -17.69
N ILE A 233 -24.97 -9.44 -18.31
CA ILE A 233 -25.40 -9.63 -19.70
C ILE A 233 -26.92 -9.53 -19.80
N GLU A 234 -27.62 -10.28 -18.97
CA GLU A 234 -29.07 -10.50 -19.06
C GLU A 234 -29.82 -9.24 -18.65
N THR A 235 -29.37 -8.53 -17.62
CA THR A 235 -29.90 -7.21 -17.22
C THR A 235 -29.87 -6.17 -18.34
N GLN A 236 -28.93 -6.28 -19.30
CA GLN A 236 -28.84 -5.39 -20.46
C GLN A 236 -29.83 -5.73 -21.59
N LEU A 237 -30.37 -6.94 -21.62
CA LEU A 237 -31.37 -7.34 -22.58
C LEU A 237 -32.68 -6.56 -22.39
N ARG A 238 -33.45 -6.42 -23.47
CA ARG A 238 -34.76 -5.79 -23.43
C ARG A 238 -35.73 -6.69 -22.68
N GLY A 239 -36.37 -6.16 -21.63
CA GLY A 239 -37.44 -6.86 -20.92
C GLY A 239 -38.64 -7.17 -21.83
N THR A 240 -39.18 -8.38 -21.71
CA THR A 240 -40.28 -8.87 -22.55
C THR A 240 -41.49 -9.38 -21.75
N GLY A 241 -41.32 -9.74 -20.49
CA GLY A 241 -42.40 -10.24 -19.62
C GLY A 241 -42.05 -10.17 -18.14
N PHE A 242 -43.04 -10.39 -17.27
CA PHE A 242 -42.83 -10.71 -15.86
C PHE A 242 -42.81 -12.24 -15.70
N PRO A 243 -41.96 -12.82 -14.85
CA PRO A 243 -41.96 -14.26 -14.58
C PRO A 243 -43.23 -14.71 -13.84
N GLY A 244 -43.84 -13.83 -13.04
CA GLY A 244 -45.05 -14.08 -12.27
C GLY A 244 -46.16 -13.06 -12.55
N THR A 245 -46.58 -12.36 -11.50
CA THR A 245 -47.59 -11.30 -11.55
C THR A 245 -46.97 -9.95 -11.95
N ALA A 246 -47.80 -9.04 -12.46
CA ALA A 246 -47.35 -7.71 -12.85
C ALA A 246 -47.78 -6.66 -11.81
N GLY A 247 -46.98 -5.60 -11.67
CA GLY A 247 -47.30 -4.47 -10.80
C GLY A 247 -46.72 -4.57 -9.38
N ASN A 248 -45.76 -5.47 -9.17
CA ASN A 248 -44.97 -5.53 -7.94
C ASN A 248 -44.02 -4.33 -7.86
N GLN A 249 -43.89 -3.73 -6.68
CA GLN A 249 -43.06 -2.55 -6.49
C GLN A 249 -41.57 -2.92 -6.57
N GLY A 250 -40.81 -2.21 -7.41
CA GLY A 250 -39.38 -2.50 -7.60
C GLY A 250 -39.10 -3.64 -8.58
N GLU A 251 -40.11 -4.21 -9.24
CA GLU A 251 -39.94 -5.20 -10.32
C GLU A 251 -40.19 -4.55 -11.70
N VAL A 252 -39.37 -4.92 -12.69
CA VAL A 252 -39.56 -4.54 -14.09
C VAL A 252 -39.53 -5.76 -15.00
N LEU A 253 -39.92 -5.58 -16.27
CA LEU A 253 -39.90 -6.66 -17.26
C LEU A 253 -38.50 -7.29 -17.37
N SER A 254 -38.46 -8.60 -17.21
CA SER A 254 -37.32 -9.48 -17.38
C SER A 254 -37.18 -9.94 -18.85
N PRO A 255 -35.98 -10.29 -19.34
CA PRO A 255 -35.76 -10.70 -20.72
C PRO A 255 -36.07 -12.18 -20.94
N LEU A 256 -36.05 -13.02 -19.90
CA LEU A 256 -36.19 -14.48 -19.97
C LEU A 256 -37.37 -14.97 -19.10
N PRO A 257 -38.11 -16.01 -19.54
CA PRO A 257 -39.08 -16.68 -18.67
C PRO A 257 -38.41 -17.31 -17.47
N GLY A 258 -38.92 -17.04 -16.26
CA GLY A 258 -38.38 -17.59 -15.00
C GLY A 258 -37.23 -16.79 -14.38
N GLU A 259 -36.83 -15.66 -14.99
CA GLU A 259 -35.88 -14.71 -14.42
C GLU A 259 -36.65 -13.47 -13.92
N MET A 260 -36.29 -12.91 -12.77
CA MET A 260 -36.81 -11.64 -12.25
C MET A 260 -35.80 -10.52 -12.50
N ARG A 261 -36.28 -9.29 -12.71
CA ARG A 261 -35.42 -8.12 -12.82
C ARG A 261 -35.87 -7.02 -11.88
N LEU A 262 -34.98 -6.63 -10.96
CA LEU A 262 -35.19 -5.47 -10.09
C LEU A 262 -35.09 -4.16 -10.89
N GLN A 263 -35.88 -3.17 -10.50
CA GLN A 263 -35.89 -1.84 -11.12
C GLN A 263 -34.51 -1.16 -10.95
N SER A 264 -33.93 -1.19 -9.77
CA SER A 264 -32.61 -0.66 -9.45
C SER A 264 -31.51 -1.21 -10.37
N ASP A 265 -31.46 -2.53 -10.56
CA ASP A 265 -30.48 -3.18 -11.45
C ASP A 265 -30.68 -2.74 -12.91
N SER A 266 -31.94 -2.70 -13.37
CA SER A 266 -32.28 -2.23 -14.71
C SER A 266 -31.83 -0.78 -14.95
N GLU A 267 -31.96 0.09 -13.95
CA GLU A 267 -31.58 1.49 -14.02
C GLU A 267 -30.06 1.69 -13.91
N LEU A 268 -29.38 1.01 -12.97
CA LEU A 268 -27.93 1.06 -12.81
C LEU A 268 -27.18 0.51 -14.02
N ALA A 269 -27.72 -0.50 -14.71
CA ALA A 269 -27.16 -1.00 -15.96
C ALA A 269 -27.17 0.04 -17.11
N ARG A 270 -27.96 1.10 -16.98
CA ARG A 270 -28.24 2.09 -18.04
C ARG A 270 -27.93 3.53 -17.67
N ASP A 271 -27.67 3.84 -16.39
CA ASP A 271 -27.27 5.17 -15.95
C ASP A 271 -25.86 5.51 -16.44
N SER A 272 -25.67 6.73 -16.93
CA SER A 272 -24.38 7.19 -17.49
C SER A 272 -23.17 7.07 -16.54
N ARG A 273 -23.39 7.03 -15.22
CA ARG A 273 -22.32 6.92 -14.20
C ARG A 273 -21.87 5.49 -13.97
N THR A 274 -22.72 4.50 -14.28
CA THR A 274 -22.50 3.09 -13.93
C THR A 274 -22.53 2.17 -15.15
N ALA A 275 -23.22 2.52 -16.23
CA ALA A 275 -23.43 1.66 -17.41
C ALA A 275 -22.13 1.18 -18.07
N CYS A 276 -21.11 2.04 -18.16
CA CYS A 276 -19.81 1.64 -18.72
C CYS A 276 -19.11 0.60 -17.85
N GLU A 277 -19.16 0.77 -16.52
CA GLU A 277 -18.58 -0.19 -15.60
C GLU A 277 -19.39 -1.49 -15.60
N TRP A 278 -20.73 -1.40 -15.64
CA TRP A 278 -21.63 -2.55 -15.79
C TRP A 278 -21.27 -3.40 -17.02
N GLN A 279 -21.17 -2.75 -18.18
CA GLN A 279 -20.81 -3.43 -19.43
C GLN A 279 -19.37 -3.98 -19.40
N SER A 280 -18.47 -3.38 -18.63
CA SER A 280 -17.08 -3.85 -18.54
C SER A 280 -16.92 -5.18 -17.79
N MET A 281 -17.93 -5.60 -17.03
CA MET A 281 -17.96 -6.90 -16.36
C MET A 281 -18.30 -8.04 -17.33
N VAL A 282 -19.06 -7.75 -18.40
CA VAL A 282 -19.49 -8.74 -19.40
C VAL A 282 -18.30 -9.45 -20.03
N ASN A 283 -18.30 -10.80 -20.01
CA ASN A 283 -17.22 -11.64 -20.51
C ASN A 283 -15.84 -11.34 -19.88
N ASN A 284 -15.80 -10.75 -18.69
CA ASN A 284 -14.57 -10.40 -17.99
C ASN A 284 -14.58 -10.92 -16.54
N GLN A 285 -14.61 -12.25 -16.42
CA GLN A 285 -14.61 -12.96 -15.13
C GLN A 285 -13.54 -12.46 -14.17
N SER A 286 -12.31 -12.27 -14.65
CA SER A 286 -11.20 -11.81 -13.81
C SER A 286 -11.47 -10.42 -13.23
N LYS A 287 -11.99 -9.48 -14.04
CA LYS A 287 -12.31 -8.14 -13.55
C LYS A 287 -13.44 -8.20 -12.52
N MET A 288 -14.52 -8.91 -12.83
CA MET A 288 -15.67 -9.05 -11.92
C MET A 288 -15.25 -9.64 -10.58
N MET A 289 -14.50 -10.75 -10.60
CA MET A 289 -13.98 -11.39 -9.38
C MET A 289 -13.08 -10.46 -8.57
N THR A 290 -12.10 -9.79 -9.20
CA THR A 290 -11.17 -8.90 -8.49
C THR A 290 -11.88 -7.67 -7.92
N ALA A 291 -12.80 -7.06 -8.68
CA ALA A 291 -13.55 -5.90 -8.24
C ALA A 291 -14.51 -6.25 -7.10
N PHE A 292 -15.25 -7.36 -7.21
CA PHE A 292 -16.15 -7.85 -6.16
C PHE A 292 -15.37 -8.19 -4.88
N GLN A 293 -14.24 -8.89 -5.00
CA GLN A 293 -13.38 -9.21 -3.84
C GLN A 293 -12.93 -7.96 -3.09
N ALA A 294 -12.47 -6.93 -3.81
CA ALA A 294 -12.02 -5.68 -3.21
C ALA A 294 -13.17 -4.90 -2.56
N ALA A 295 -14.32 -4.83 -3.24
CA ALA A 295 -15.49 -4.11 -2.72
C ALA A 295 -16.09 -4.83 -1.49
N MET A 296 -16.15 -6.16 -1.49
CA MET A 296 -16.57 -6.95 -0.32
C MET A 296 -15.61 -6.81 0.86
N ALA A 297 -14.30 -6.72 0.62
CA ALA A 297 -13.33 -6.47 1.70
C ALA A 297 -13.58 -5.12 2.40
N LYS A 298 -13.97 -4.09 1.63
CA LYS A 298 -14.36 -2.77 2.15
C LYS A 298 -15.74 -2.78 2.84
N LEU A 299 -16.70 -3.53 2.30
CA LEU A 299 -18.04 -3.70 2.90
C LEU A 299 -17.95 -4.39 4.27
N ALA A 300 -17.18 -5.47 4.37
CA ALA A 300 -17.10 -6.30 5.57
C ALA A 300 -16.56 -5.57 6.81
N VAL A 301 -15.99 -4.38 6.64
CA VAL A 301 -15.29 -3.62 7.68
C VAL A 301 -15.91 -2.24 7.91
N ILE A 302 -17.09 -1.96 7.35
CA ILE A 302 -17.83 -0.73 7.66
C ILE A 302 -18.11 -0.66 9.16
N GLY A 303 -17.82 0.49 9.77
CA GLY A 303 -17.97 0.70 11.21
C GLY A 303 -16.89 0.02 12.07
N GLN A 304 -15.89 -0.63 11.46
CA GLN A 304 -14.79 -1.30 12.15
C GLN A 304 -13.47 -0.51 12.00
N ASP A 305 -12.70 -0.43 13.08
CA ASP A 305 -11.33 0.09 13.05
C ASP A 305 -10.40 -1.06 12.62
N ILE A 306 -9.78 -0.94 11.45
CA ILE A 306 -8.82 -1.93 10.92
C ILE A 306 -7.38 -1.51 11.26
N ALA A 307 -7.18 -0.39 11.96
CA ALA A 307 -5.83 0.04 12.31
C ALA A 307 -5.21 -0.99 13.26
N PRO A 308 -4.07 -1.60 12.89
CA PRO A 308 -3.29 -2.36 13.84
C PRO A 308 -3.06 -1.51 15.08
N GLU A 309 -3.23 -2.06 16.28
CA GLU A 309 -3.04 -1.34 17.54
C GLU A 309 -1.63 -0.71 17.61
N ALA A 310 -0.67 -1.30 16.90
CA ALA A 310 0.65 -0.76 16.64
C ALA A 310 0.65 0.63 15.97
N ILE A 311 -0.14 0.83 14.91
CA ILE A 311 -0.25 2.10 14.17
C ILE A 311 -0.95 3.14 15.02
N LYS A 312 -2.07 2.79 15.67
CA LYS A 312 -2.79 3.70 16.57
C LYS A 312 -1.92 4.15 17.74
N ARG A 313 -1.20 3.20 18.35
CA ARG A 313 -0.21 3.49 19.41
C ARG A 313 0.89 4.41 18.90
N PHE A 314 1.39 4.20 17.68
CA PHE A 314 2.41 5.06 17.07
C PHE A 314 1.90 6.49 16.84
N LEU A 315 0.71 6.66 16.23
CA LEU A 315 0.11 7.96 15.92
C LEU A 315 -0.21 8.78 17.18
N LEU A 316 -0.59 8.11 18.27
CA LEU A 316 -0.91 8.75 19.54
C LEU A 316 0.32 8.91 20.46
N ALA A 317 1.47 8.37 20.08
CA ALA A 317 2.67 8.40 20.90
C ALA A 317 3.18 9.84 21.08
N PRO A 318 3.57 10.26 22.30
CA PRO A 318 4.17 11.56 22.53
C PRO A 318 5.42 11.83 21.67
N ALA A 319 6.18 10.79 21.32
CA ALA A 319 7.28 10.87 20.37
C ALA A 319 6.86 11.47 19.02
N PHE A 320 5.70 11.07 18.52
CA PHE A 320 5.14 11.52 17.25
C PHE A 320 4.43 12.87 17.42
N THR A 321 3.42 12.93 18.29
CA THR A 321 2.52 14.09 18.43
C THR A 321 3.25 15.37 18.85
N SER A 322 4.30 15.28 19.67
CA SER A 322 5.06 16.47 20.11
C SER A 322 6.11 16.97 19.11
N THR A 323 6.46 16.17 18.09
CA THR A 323 7.56 16.50 17.17
C THR A 323 7.16 16.59 15.70
N PHE A 324 5.99 16.04 15.33
CA PHE A 324 5.55 15.95 13.93
C PHE A 324 5.61 17.30 13.21
N GLU A 325 4.92 18.31 13.73
CA GLU A 325 4.80 19.62 13.06
C GLU A 325 6.16 20.28 12.79
N ARG A 326 7.11 20.13 13.73
CA ARG A 326 8.45 20.72 13.63
C ARG A 326 9.34 19.98 12.61
N LEU A 327 9.17 18.66 12.49
CA LEU A 327 10.09 17.79 11.76
C LEU A 327 9.59 17.35 10.38
N ARG A 328 8.29 17.45 10.10
CA ARG A 328 7.67 16.97 8.84
C ARG A 328 8.25 17.58 7.55
N HIS A 329 8.81 18.79 7.63
CA HIS A 329 9.39 19.50 6.47
C HIS A 329 10.90 19.28 6.31
N ALA A 330 11.53 18.40 7.09
CA ALA A 330 12.98 18.25 7.11
C ALA A 330 13.45 17.04 6.27
N HIS A 331 13.86 17.31 5.03
CA HIS A 331 14.29 16.29 4.05
C HIS A 331 15.78 16.40 3.68
N GLY A 332 16.51 17.40 4.20
CA GLY A 332 17.95 17.54 4.00
C GLY A 332 18.41 18.02 2.61
N MET A 333 17.49 18.39 1.73
CA MET A 333 17.81 18.82 0.36
C MET A 333 18.03 20.34 0.21
N THR A 334 18.10 21.08 1.32
CA THR A 334 18.36 22.53 1.29
C THR A 334 19.80 22.82 0.84
N LEU A 335 19.92 23.67 -0.18
CA LEU A 335 21.19 24.10 -0.78
C LEU A 335 21.50 25.54 -0.34
N PRO A 336 22.53 25.80 0.48
CA PRO A 336 22.93 27.14 0.89
C PRO A 336 23.86 27.80 -0.15
N LEU A 337 23.49 27.74 -1.43
CA LEU A 337 24.31 28.18 -2.57
C LEU A 337 23.53 29.17 -3.43
N ASN A 338 24.25 30.08 -4.07
CA ASN A 338 23.71 30.95 -5.12
C ASN A 338 23.98 30.31 -6.48
N PHE A 339 22.94 30.16 -7.30
CA PHE A 339 23.05 29.54 -8.62
C PHE A 339 22.96 30.58 -9.74
N PRO A 340 23.75 30.43 -10.82
CA PRO A 340 23.74 31.37 -11.94
C PRO A 340 22.47 31.26 -12.80
N SER A 341 21.77 30.13 -12.73
CA SER A 341 20.49 29.92 -13.40
C SER A 341 19.63 28.88 -12.67
N ILE A 342 18.32 28.91 -12.92
CA ILE A 342 17.37 27.92 -12.41
C ILE A 342 17.71 26.50 -12.88
N VAL A 343 18.19 26.35 -14.13
CA VAL A 343 18.60 25.04 -14.66
C VAL A 343 19.83 24.51 -13.92
N THR A 344 20.78 25.38 -13.57
CA THR A 344 21.95 25.00 -12.78
C THR A 344 21.56 24.55 -11.37
N GLU A 345 20.66 25.29 -10.73
CA GLU A 345 20.10 24.90 -9.43
C GLU A 345 19.39 23.56 -9.50
N LEU A 346 18.55 23.37 -10.52
CA LEU A 346 17.84 22.12 -10.76
C LEU A 346 18.81 20.97 -11.04
N ASN A 347 19.92 21.22 -11.75
CA ASN A 347 20.95 20.21 -12.02
C ASN A 347 21.60 19.73 -10.71
N VAL A 348 22.06 20.66 -9.87
CA VAL A 348 22.69 20.31 -8.58
C VAL A 348 21.70 19.62 -7.63
N LEU A 349 20.46 20.09 -7.58
CA LEU A 349 19.40 19.47 -6.79
C LEU A 349 19.11 18.03 -7.25
N SER A 350 19.02 17.81 -8.57
CA SER A 350 18.76 16.51 -9.18
C SER A 350 19.93 15.54 -8.95
N ILE A 351 21.17 16.02 -9.03
CA ILE A 351 22.36 15.21 -8.74
C ILE A 351 22.44 14.85 -7.26
N LEU A 352 22.06 15.77 -6.37
CA LEU A 352 21.98 15.47 -4.94
C LEU A 352 20.98 14.33 -4.65
N SER A 353 19.83 14.31 -5.35
CA SER A 353 18.86 13.22 -5.28
C SER A 353 19.38 11.93 -5.93
N LEU A 354 20.01 12.03 -7.10
CA LEU A 354 20.60 10.91 -7.85
C LEU A 354 21.65 10.17 -7.03
N LEU A 355 22.45 10.90 -6.25
CA LEU A 355 23.49 10.36 -5.39
C LEU A 355 23.02 10.08 -3.96
N ASN A 356 21.71 10.16 -3.68
CA ASN A 356 21.14 9.86 -2.36
C ASN A 356 21.13 8.34 -2.07
N PHE A 357 22.33 7.77 -1.94
CA PHE A 357 22.59 6.38 -1.57
C PHE A 357 23.80 6.26 -0.61
N ALA A 358 24.36 5.06 -0.48
CA ALA A 358 25.49 4.70 0.38
C ALA A 358 25.12 4.63 1.86
N SER A 359 23.83 4.50 2.16
CA SER A 359 23.31 4.34 3.51
C SER A 359 23.87 3.09 4.21
N GLY A 360 24.15 2.02 3.46
CA GLY A 360 24.84 0.80 3.92
C GLY A 360 26.33 0.96 4.26
N TYR A 361 26.91 2.15 4.00
CA TYR A 361 28.30 2.50 4.30
C TYR A 361 28.42 3.56 5.40
N ARG A 362 27.35 3.81 6.17
CA ARG A 362 27.29 4.83 7.22
C ARG A 362 28.47 4.74 8.20
N VAL A 363 28.83 3.55 8.67
CA VAL A 363 29.88 3.35 9.68
C VAL A 363 31.28 3.62 9.11
N PRO A 364 31.71 2.98 8.00
CA PRO A 364 32.98 3.29 7.36
C PRO A 364 33.15 4.77 7.01
N LEU A 365 32.11 5.41 6.47
CA LEU A 365 32.14 6.83 6.14
C LEU A 365 32.27 7.71 7.40
N HIS A 366 31.64 7.34 8.51
CA HIS A 366 31.80 8.06 9.77
C HIS A 366 33.21 7.91 10.34
N GLN A 367 33.83 6.75 10.21
CA GLN A 367 35.22 6.52 10.62
C GLN A 367 36.19 7.35 9.77
N ALA A 368 35.97 7.42 8.46
CA ALA A 368 36.83 8.16 7.54
C ALA A 368 36.70 9.68 7.67
N THR A 369 35.47 10.21 7.78
CA THR A 369 35.23 11.66 7.66
C THR A 369 34.52 12.31 8.84
N GLY A 370 34.08 11.51 9.83
CA GLY A 370 33.25 12.00 10.94
C GLY A 370 31.83 12.39 10.53
N ARG A 371 31.38 12.01 9.33
CA ARG A 371 30.07 12.38 8.77
C ARG A 371 29.22 11.14 8.47
N GLY A 372 27.90 11.29 8.51
CA GLY A 372 26.98 10.24 8.05
C GLY A 372 27.02 10.07 6.52
N ALA A 373 26.40 9.02 5.99
CA ALA A 373 26.40 8.73 4.56
C ALA A 373 25.92 9.91 3.70
N PHE A 374 24.71 10.43 3.96
CA PHE A 374 24.18 11.55 3.18
C PHE A 374 24.97 12.86 3.35
N ASP A 375 25.57 13.10 4.52
CA ASP A 375 26.41 14.29 4.72
C ASP A 375 27.73 14.21 3.91
N ASN A 376 28.25 12.99 3.66
CA ASN A 376 29.36 12.80 2.72
C ASN A 376 28.94 13.09 1.28
N ILE A 377 27.77 12.59 0.85
CA ILE A 377 27.21 12.89 -0.48
C ILE A 377 27.02 14.41 -0.66
N ARG A 378 26.42 15.09 0.32
CA ARG A 378 26.25 16.56 0.27
C ARG A 378 27.58 17.28 0.14
N ALA A 379 28.57 16.88 0.94
CA ALA A 379 29.89 17.48 0.89
C ALA A 379 30.57 17.28 -0.48
N PHE A 380 30.48 16.09 -1.05
CA PHE A 380 30.97 15.80 -2.40
C PHE A 380 30.27 16.65 -3.45
N VAL A 381 28.93 16.70 -3.45
CA VAL A 381 28.16 17.48 -4.43
C VAL A 381 28.49 18.97 -4.33
N PHE A 382 28.63 19.52 -3.13
CA PHE A 382 29.06 20.90 -2.95
C PHE A 382 30.50 21.13 -3.39
N GLY A 383 31.42 20.22 -3.05
CA GLY A 383 32.82 20.29 -3.47
C GLY A 383 32.95 20.32 -4.98
N ALA A 384 32.31 19.37 -5.67
CA ALA A 384 32.30 19.25 -7.13
C ALA A 384 31.68 20.47 -7.82
N TYR A 385 30.55 20.97 -7.31
CA TYR A 385 29.94 22.18 -7.87
C TYR A 385 30.81 23.41 -7.66
N ILE A 386 31.49 23.56 -6.51
CA ILE A 386 32.35 24.73 -6.27
C ILE A 386 33.63 24.65 -7.12
N SER A 387 34.24 23.47 -7.27
CA SER A 387 35.47 23.25 -8.06
C SER A 387 35.26 23.32 -9.57
N SER A 388 34.01 23.19 -10.05
CA SER A 388 33.68 23.25 -11.48
C SER A 388 34.09 24.55 -12.20
N SER A 389 34.34 25.62 -11.44
CA SER A 389 34.83 26.90 -11.97
C SER A 389 36.32 26.89 -12.37
N SER A 390 37.12 25.96 -11.81
CA SER A 390 38.56 25.83 -12.08
C SER A 390 38.92 24.62 -12.95
N ASP A 391 38.21 23.49 -12.78
CA ASP A 391 38.61 22.19 -13.33
C ASP A 391 37.60 21.61 -14.35
N GLY A 392 36.67 22.45 -14.83
CA GLY A 392 35.60 22.08 -15.76
C GLY A 392 34.32 21.61 -15.05
N ASP A 393 33.18 21.66 -15.75
CA ASP A 393 31.89 21.31 -15.14
C ASP A 393 31.72 19.79 -14.96
N HIS A 394 32.07 19.31 -13.77
CA HIS A 394 31.91 17.91 -13.34
C HIS A 394 30.46 17.41 -13.41
N PHE A 395 29.47 18.31 -13.44
CA PHE A 395 28.05 18.00 -13.48
C PHE A 395 27.37 18.31 -14.81
N SER A 396 28.16 18.65 -15.83
CA SER A 396 27.75 18.51 -17.23
C SER A 396 27.69 17.03 -17.62
N ALA A 397 26.94 16.70 -18.68
CA ALA A 397 26.84 15.33 -19.19
C ALA A 397 28.22 14.73 -19.54
N ARG A 398 29.11 15.55 -20.13
CA ARG A 398 30.50 15.17 -20.43
C ARG A 398 31.36 15.05 -19.18
N GLY A 399 31.25 16.01 -18.25
CA GLY A 399 32.00 15.96 -16.99
C GLY A 399 31.66 14.71 -16.16
N MET A 400 30.39 14.34 -16.10
CA MET A 400 29.95 13.10 -15.44
C MET A 400 30.45 11.85 -16.17
N GLN A 401 30.42 11.84 -17.50
CA GLN A 401 30.94 10.73 -18.33
C GLN A 401 32.45 10.51 -18.13
N GLU A 402 33.21 11.57 -17.87
CA GLU A 402 34.67 11.55 -17.74
C GLU A 402 35.17 11.47 -16.29
N ILE A 403 34.28 11.48 -15.30
CA ILE A 403 34.67 11.50 -13.89
C ILE A 403 35.43 10.23 -13.49
N THR A 404 36.50 10.42 -12.71
CA THR A 404 37.35 9.32 -12.24
C THR A 404 37.17 9.07 -10.75
N GLU A 405 37.46 7.83 -10.33
CA GLU A 405 37.48 7.44 -8.92
C GLU A 405 38.45 8.31 -8.10
N ALA A 406 39.58 8.74 -8.68
CA ALA A 406 40.52 9.64 -8.03
C ALA A 406 39.91 11.03 -7.75
N THR A 407 39.22 11.60 -8.75
CA THR A 407 38.48 12.87 -8.60
C THR A 407 37.40 12.76 -7.53
N VAL A 408 36.65 11.64 -7.51
CA VAL A 408 35.62 11.40 -6.50
C VAL A 408 36.23 11.29 -5.11
N ALA A 409 37.32 10.52 -4.93
CA ALA A 409 37.98 10.36 -3.65
C ALA A 409 38.54 11.69 -3.08
N ASP A 410 39.12 12.52 -3.96
CA ASP A 410 39.64 13.84 -3.59
C ASP A 410 38.52 14.79 -3.16
N LEU A 411 37.46 14.92 -3.96
CA LEU A 411 36.30 15.79 -3.65
C LEU A 411 35.50 15.30 -2.42
N MET A 412 35.52 14.00 -2.15
CA MET A 412 34.96 13.43 -0.92
C MET A 412 35.87 13.65 0.31
N GLY A 413 37.15 13.95 0.11
CA GLY A 413 38.15 14.06 1.18
C GLY A 413 38.48 12.70 1.82
N VAL A 414 38.54 11.63 1.03
CA VAL A 414 38.73 10.25 1.51
C VAL A 414 39.96 9.54 0.91
N THR A 415 40.86 10.27 0.25
CA THR A 415 42.07 9.71 -0.39
C THR A 415 42.94 8.87 0.56
N ASP A 416 42.96 9.22 1.85
CA ASP A 416 43.72 8.47 2.87
C ASP A 416 42.97 7.24 3.40
N ALA A 417 41.69 7.07 3.06
CA ALA A 417 40.80 6.03 3.58
C ALA A 417 40.40 4.96 2.54
N ILE A 418 40.94 5.03 1.31
CA ILE A 418 40.65 4.10 0.22
C ILE A 418 41.72 2.99 0.05
N HIS A 419 42.75 2.97 0.90
CA HIS A 419 43.81 1.98 0.85
C HIS A 419 43.71 1.00 2.02
N VAL A 420 43.91 -0.29 1.76
CA VAL A 420 44.06 -1.33 2.78
C VAL A 420 45.48 -1.87 2.72
N GLU A 421 46.14 -1.89 3.87
CA GLU A 421 47.48 -2.46 4.02
C GLU A 421 47.46 -3.99 3.93
N ARG A 422 48.27 -4.56 3.04
CA ARG A 422 48.47 -6.02 2.90
C ARG A 422 49.95 -6.39 2.82
N PRO A 423 50.37 -7.51 3.42
CA PRO A 423 51.72 -8.02 3.24
C PRO A 423 52.01 -8.32 1.77
N HIS A 424 53.19 -7.91 1.27
CA HIS A 424 53.64 -8.21 -0.07
C HIS A 424 53.82 -9.73 -0.25
N GLU A 425 53.23 -10.32 -1.30
CA GLU A 425 53.13 -11.78 -1.48
C GLU A 425 54.48 -12.52 -1.44
N THR A 426 55.57 -11.84 -1.83
CA THR A 426 56.89 -12.45 -2.01
C THR A 426 58.01 -11.82 -1.18
N ILE A 427 57.78 -10.70 -0.49
CA ILE A 427 58.83 -9.98 0.26
C ILE A 427 58.45 -9.96 1.74
N PRO A 428 59.05 -10.84 2.57
CA PRO A 428 58.77 -10.88 4.00
C PRO A 428 59.06 -9.53 4.67
N GLY A 429 58.07 -8.96 5.36
CA GLY A 429 58.19 -7.69 6.10
C GLY A 429 57.87 -6.42 5.30
N LEU A 430 57.50 -6.52 4.01
CA LEU A 430 57.00 -5.38 3.23
C LEU A 430 55.47 -5.37 3.21
N THR A 431 54.87 -4.21 3.44
CA THR A 431 53.42 -3.97 3.34
C THR A 431 53.13 -3.05 2.15
N VAL A 432 52.10 -3.36 1.36
CA VAL A 432 51.62 -2.56 0.22
C VAL A 432 50.21 -2.05 0.53
N GLY A 433 49.93 -0.80 0.19
CA GLY A 433 48.57 -0.27 0.19
C GLY A 433 47.86 -0.60 -1.13
N GLU A 434 46.79 -1.37 -1.07
CA GLU A 434 45.94 -1.67 -2.23
C GLU A 434 44.64 -0.87 -2.14
N LEU A 435 44.15 -0.35 -3.28
CA LEU A 435 42.84 0.30 -3.36
C LEU A 435 41.74 -0.73 -3.06
N ALA A 436 41.17 -0.65 -1.87
CA ALA A 436 40.25 -1.64 -1.36
C ALA A 436 39.43 -1.11 -0.17
N GLY A 437 38.44 -1.89 0.24
CA GLY A 437 37.66 -1.62 1.44
C GLY A 437 36.40 -0.77 1.19
N PRO A 438 35.59 -0.58 2.24
CA PRO A 438 34.22 -0.07 2.10
C PRO A 438 34.16 1.39 1.61
N VAL A 439 35.15 2.23 1.91
CA VAL A 439 35.18 3.62 1.43
C VAL A 439 35.52 3.67 -0.05
N TRP A 440 36.43 2.79 -0.52
CA TRP A 440 36.73 2.63 -1.93
C TRP A 440 35.50 2.14 -2.72
N GLU A 441 34.71 1.21 -2.18
CA GLU A 441 33.46 0.76 -2.80
C GLU A 441 32.47 1.93 -3.03
N VAL A 442 32.36 2.86 -2.07
CA VAL A 442 31.51 4.06 -2.22
C VAL A 442 32.02 4.98 -3.34
N VAL A 443 33.34 5.20 -3.40
CA VAL A 443 33.98 5.99 -4.47
C VAL A 443 33.66 5.38 -5.84
N GLN A 444 33.78 4.06 -5.97
CA GLN A 444 33.46 3.34 -7.21
C GLN A 444 31.97 3.46 -7.57
N LEU A 445 31.07 3.32 -6.59
CA LEU A 445 29.62 3.47 -6.81
C LEU A 445 29.25 4.86 -7.31
N ILE A 446 29.82 5.92 -6.72
CA ILE A 446 29.58 7.31 -7.14
C ILE A 446 30.13 7.54 -8.55
N ALA A 447 31.39 7.17 -8.82
CA ALA A 447 31.99 7.34 -10.13
C ALA A 447 31.19 6.58 -11.22
N LYS A 448 30.81 5.33 -10.94
CA LYS A 448 29.98 4.52 -11.85
C LYS A 448 28.63 5.18 -12.10
N THR A 449 27.92 5.61 -11.05
CA THR A 449 26.59 6.22 -11.16
C THR A 449 26.63 7.49 -12.01
N LEU A 450 27.64 8.34 -11.81
CA LEU A 450 27.83 9.55 -12.60
C LEU A 450 28.17 9.23 -14.05
N ARG A 451 29.10 8.29 -14.32
CA ARG A 451 29.44 7.89 -15.68
C ARG A 451 28.24 7.35 -16.46
N GLU A 452 27.48 6.42 -15.88
CA GLU A 452 26.28 5.86 -16.50
C GLU A 452 25.21 6.93 -16.76
N THR A 453 25.09 7.91 -15.87
CA THR A 453 24.19 9.06 -16.05
C THR A 453 24.70 9.99 -17.16
N GLY A 454 25.99 10.28 -17.19
CA GLY A 454 26.64 11.07 -18.24
C GLY A 454 26.47 10.42 -19.62
N ASP A 455 26.67 9.11 -19.72
CA ASP A 455 26.43 8.33 -20.95
C ASP A 455 24.98 8.46 -21.41
N ALA A 456 24.02 8.27 -20.51
CA ALA A 456 22.60 8.40 -20.83
C ALA A 456 22.23 9.82 -21.31
N LEU A 457 22.76 10.86 -20.66
CA LEU A 457 22.51 12.25 -21.04
C LEU A 457 23.16 12.62 -22.37
N VAL A 458 24.41 12.23 -22.60
CA VAL A 458 25.11 12.46 -23.88
C VAL A 458 24.36 11.76 -25.01
N ASN A 459 23.94 10.51 -24.82
CA ASN A 459 23.18 9.76 -25.83
C ASN A 459 21.78 10.35 -26.06
N GLY A 460 21.16 10.90 -25.02
CA GLY A 460 19.88 11.60 -25.09
C GLY A 460 19.97 13.02 -25.64
N GLY A 461 21.17 13.57 -25.85
CA GLY A 461 21.37 14.95 -26.33
C GLY A 461 21.16 16.02 -25.26
N TYR A 462 21.24 15.67 -23.98
CA TYR A 462 21.09 16.59 -22.85
C TYR A 462 22.45 17.12 -22.39
N PRO A 463 22.57 18.43 -22.11
CA PRO A 463 23.82 19.02 -21.62
C PRO A 463 24.11 18.66 -20.16
N ASP A 464 23.09 18.38 -19.36
CA ASP A 464 23.17 18.09 -17.93
C ASP A 464 21.86 17.42 -17.44
N LEU A 465 21.88 16.92 -16.20
CA LEU A 465 20.72 16.22 -15.61
C LEU A 465 19.56 17.18 -15.33
N GLY A 466 19.84 18.42 -14.94
CA GLY A 466 18.82 19.44 -14.68
C GLY A 466 17.96 19.74 -15.91
N SER A 467 18.56 19.78 -17.09
CA SER A 467 17.88 19.96 -18.36
C SER A 467 16.96 18.80 -18.70
N PHE A 468 17.42 17.55 -18.46
CA PHE A 468 16.61 16.35 -18.62
C PHE A 468 15.41 16.34 -17.66
N VAL A 469 15.63 16.65 -16.38
CA VAL A 469 14.57 16.75 -15.36
C VAL A 469 13.57 17.86 -15.71
N LEU A 470 14.04 19.02 -16.19
CA LEU A 470 13.16 20.09 -16.62
C LEU A 470 12.23 19.67 -17.77
N GLU A 471 12.73 18.86 -18.71
CA GLU A 471 11.90 18.29 -19.78
C GLU A 471 10.87 17.32 -19.22
N ALA A 472 11.26 16.40 -18.34
CA ALA A 472 10.34 15.47 -17.67
C ALA A 472 9.21 16.21 -16.93
N LEU A 473 9.54 17.30 -16.23
CA LEU A 473 8.55 18.14 -15.55
C LEU A 473 7.60 18.86 -16.53
N LYS A 474 8.10 19.29 -17.68
CA LYS A 474 7.27 19.88 -18.76
C LYS A 474 6.34 18.85 -19.40
N GLU A 475 6.78 17.60 -19.54
CA GLU A 475 5.93 16.49 -20.00
C GLU A 475 4.83 16.19 -18.98
N GLY A 476 5.17 16.11 -17.69
CA GLY A 476 4.19 16.01 -16.62
C GLY A 476 3.18 17.16 -16.61
N GLU A 477 3.64 18.41 -16.80
CA GLU A 477 2.75 19.57 -16.88
C GLU A 477 1.76 19.48 -18.06
N LYS A 478 2.19 18.92 -19.19
CA LYS A 478 1.29 18.66 -20.33
C LYS A 478 0.26 17.60 -19.97
N ALA A 479 0.66 16.51 -19.31
CA ALA A 479 -0.26 15.47 -18.86
C ALA A 479 -1.32 16.01 -17.89
N LYS A 480 -0.90 16.87 -16.94
CA LYS A 480 -1.82 17.58 -16.04
C LYS A 480 -2.86 18.41 -16.77
N LYS A 481 -2.45 19.13 -17.83
CA LYS A 481 -3.36 19.94 -18.66
C LYS A 481 -4.39 19.08 -19.41
N THR A 482 -4.11 17.79 -19.61
CA THR A 482 -5.02 16.82 -20.24
C THR A 482 -5.72 15.90 -19.22
N GLY A 483 -5.62 16.19 -17.92
CA GLY A 483 -6.27 15.41 -16.86
C GLY A 483 -5.51 14.17 -16.37
N GLY A 484 -4.27 13.94 -16.82
CA GLY A 484 -3.39 12.88 -16.32
C GLY A 484 -2.58 13.30 -15.08
N ASP A 485 -1.87 12.34 -14.47
CA ASP A 485 -0.98 12.58 -13.33
C ASP A 485 0.41 13.08 -13.79
N GLU A 486 0.76 14.32 -13.44
CA GLU A 486 2.06 14.89 -13.80
C GLU A 486 3.25 14.17 -13.19
N SER A 487 3.08 13.63 -11.99
CA SER A 487 4.15 13.03 -11.21
C SER A 487 4.45 11.64 -11.72
N GLU A 488 3.43 10.89 -12.12
CA GLU A 488 3.57 9.57 -12.73
C GLU A 488 4.35 9.64 -14.05
N VAL A 489 3.98 10.57 -14.94
CA VAL A 489 4.68 10.80 -16.22
C VAL A 489 6.12 11.26 -16.00
N ALA A 490 6.35 12.20 -15.08
CA ALA A 490 7.70 12.68 -14.81
C ALA A 490 8.57 11.58 -14.19
N VAL A 491 8.06 10.78 -13.24
CA VAL A 491 8.78 9.65 -12.63
C VAL A 491 9.12 8.59 -13.67
N GLU A 492 8.15 8.22 -14.52
CA GLU A 492 8.38 7.26 -15.60
C GLU A 492 9.50 7.74 -16.55
N ARG A 493 9.47 9.03 -16.92
CA ARG A 493 10.52 9.64 -17.75
C ARG A 493 11.89 9.52 -17.09
N LEU A 494 12.00 9.80 -15.79
CA LEU A 494 13.26 9.67 -15.05
C LEU A 494 13.77 8.22 -15.02
N ILE A 495 12.91 7.26 -14.69
CA ILE A 495 13.25 5.83 -14.58
C ILE A 495 13.69 5.25 -15.93
N ARG A 496 12.97 5.59 -17.01
CA ARG A 496 13.32 5.11 -18.36
C ARG A 496 14.59 5.75 -18.90
N GLY A 497 14.88 7.00 -18.52
CA GLY A 497 16.00 7.75 -19.07
C GLY A 497 17.34 7.54 -18.35
N ILE A 498 17.34 7.33 -17.02
CA ILE A 498 18.57 7.28 -16.23
C ILE A 498 18.58 5.99 -15.37
N PRO A 499 19.54 5.07 -15.58
CA PRO A 499 19.60 3.78 -14.88
C PRO A 499 19.61 3.88 -13.35
N ALA A 500 20.24 4.93 -12.81
CA ALA A 500 20.32 5.13 -11.37
C ALA A 500 18.96 5.41 -10.70
N PHE A 501 17.90 5.74 -11.46
CA PHE A 501 16.53 5.87 -10.95
C PHE A 501 15.73 4.56 -10.97
N GLN A 502 16.25 3.48 -11.58
CA GLN A 502 15.59 2.17 -11.73
C GLN A 502 15.69 1.32 -10.46
N ASP A 503 15.29 1.90 -9.32
CA ASP A 503 15.30 1.27 -8.00
C ASP A 503 14.18 0.22 -7.89
N MET A 504 14.53 -1.01 -8.27
CA MET A 504 13.71 -2.22 -8.19
C MET A 504 14.56 -3.47 -7.93
N ALA A 505 13.93 -4.52 -7.39
CA ALA A 505 14.53 -5.85 -7.29
C ALA A 505 13.46 -6.93 -7.44
N LEU A 506 13.91 -8.16 -7.74
CA LEU A 506 13.03 -9.33 -7.70
C LEU A 506 12.98 -9.87 -6.27
N VAL A 507 11.78 -10.08 -5.76
CA VAL A 507 11.48 -10.71 -4.47
C VAL A 507 10.51 -11.85 -4.75
N TYR A 508 10.86 -13.08 -4.37
CA TYR A 508 10.10 -14.28 -4.76
C TYR A 508 9.83 -14.42 -6.27
N GLY A 509 10.71 -13.85 -7.11
CA GLY A 509 10.56 -13.83 -8.57
C GLY A 509 9.71 -12.69 -9.12
N GLU A 510 9.08 -11.89 -8.26
CA GLU A 510 8.23 -10.75 -8.65
C GLU A 510 8.97 -9.41 -8.49
N PRO A 511 8.78 -8.45 -9.42
CA PRO A 511 9.43 -7.16 -9.32
C PRO A 511 8.78 -6.28 -8.24
N VAL A 512 9.60 -5.82 -7.30
CA VAL A 512 9.24 -4.82 -6.30
C VAL A 512 9.85 -3.48 -6.70
N TYR A 513 8.99 -2.49 -6.94
CA TYR A 513 9.37 -1.15 -7.40
C TYR A 513 9.35 -0.15 -6.24
N CYS A 514 10.49 0.46 -5.91
CA CYS A 514 10.56 1.48 -4.86
C CYS A 514 10.81 2.88 -5.41
N PHE A 515 11.59 3.01 -6.48
CA PHE A 515 11.84 4.26 -7.21
C PHE A 515 12.20 5.49 -6.33
N LYS A 516 12.83 5.25 -5.18
CA LYS A 516 13.07 6.25 -4.12
C LYS A 516 13.61 7.57 -4.68
N LYS A 517 14.70 7.50 -5.45
CA LYS A 517 15.43 8.69 -5.89
C LYS A 517 14.67 9.49 -6.95
N ALA A 518 13.84 8.83 -7.77
CA ALA A 518 12.99 9.52 -8.74
C ALA A 518 11.90 10.31 -8.00
N LEU A 519 11.20 9.65 -7.09
CA LEU A 519 10.16 10.25 -6.24
C LEU A 519 10.73 11.41 -5.38
N LEU A 520 11.88 11.19 -4.75
CA LEU A 520 12.61 12.22 -3.98
C LEU A 520 12.99 13.42 -4.86
N THR A 521 13.37 13.20 -6.12
CA THR A 521 13.72 14.30 -7.04
C THR A 521 12.52 15.20 -7.29
N LEU A 522 11.34 14.64 -7.60
CA LEU A 522 10.11 15.42 -7.80
C LEU A 522 9.73 16.17 -6.52
N HIS A 523 9.77 15.51 -5.36
CA HIS A 523 9.41 16.13 -4.10
C HIS A 523 10.38 17.24 -3.70
N ALA A 524 11.69 17.05 -3.92
CA ALA A 524 12.70 18.08 -3.67
C ALA A 524 12.48 19.31 -4.56
N VAL A 525 12.10 19.12 -5.83
CA VAL A 525 11.70 20.21 -6.75
C VAL A 525 10.46 20.93 -6.22
N ALA A 526 9.42 20.20 -5.83
CA ALA A 526 8.19 20.77 -5.30
C ALA A 526 8.46 21.64 -4.05
N LEU A 527 9.26 21.16 -3.12
CA LEU A 527 9.62 21.90 -1.91
C LEU A 527 10.51 23.13 -2.20
N ARG A 528 11.45 23.00 -3.13
CA ARG A 528 12.37 24.09 -3.45
C ARG A 528 11.70 25.22 -4.23
N PHE A 529 10.93 24.87 -5.26
CA PHE A 529 10.39 25.84 -6.21
C PHE A 529 8.90 26.17 -6.00
N GLY A 530 8.17 25.36 -5.22
CA GLY A 530 6.73 25.56 -4.97
C GLY A 530 6.37 26.80 -4.16
N LYS A 531 7.35 27.46 -3.50
CA LYS A 531 7.15 28.73 -2.78
C LYS A 531 7.28 29.97 -3.68
N SER A 532 7.66 29.79 -4.95
CA SER A 532 7.84 30.90 -5.90
C SER A 532 6.66 31.00 -6.86
N GLU A 533 5.91 32.10 -6.80
CA GLU A 533 4.77 32.37 -7.68
C GLU A 533 5.14 32.53 -9.16
N THR A 534 6.44 32.66 -9.48
CA THR A 534 6.97 32.94 -10.82
C THR A 534 7.99 31.90 -11.29
N SER A 535 7.97 30.70 -10.72
CA SER A 535 8.93 29.64 -11.09
C SER A 535 8.84 29.27 -12.58
N ALA A 536 9.96 29.34 -13.28
CA ALA A 536 10.09 28.84 -14.66
C ALA A 536 10.12 27.31 -14.77
N VAL A 537 10.12 26.61 -13.62
CA VAL A 537 10.07 25.14 -13.51
C VAL A 537 8.64 24.72 -13.20
N PRO A 538 8.02 23.80 -13.97
CA PRO A 538 6.73 23.23 -13.62
C PRO A 538 6.78 22.52 -12.26
N ILE A 539 5.82 22.82 -11.39
CA ILE A 539 5.78 22.31 -10.01
C ILE A 539 4.85 21.08 -9.95
N PRO A 540 5.37 19.88 -9.67
CA PRO A 540 4.55 18.69 -9.56
C PRO A 540 3.75 18.67 -8.26
N ARG A 541 2.53 18.12 -8.28
CA ARG A 541 1.82 17.76 -7.05
C ARG A 541 2.45 16.51 -6.47
N THR A 542 2.89 16.58 -5.22
CA THR A 542 3.61 15.45 -4.60
C THR A 542 2.99 14.93 -3.32
N ALA A 543 1.87 15.51 -2.86
CA ALA A 543 1.22 15.10 -1.61
C ALA A 543 0.72 13.64 -1.63
N HIS A 544 0.47 13.11 -2.82
CA HIS A 544 0.03 11.73 -3.06
C HIS A 544 1.17 10.76 -3.39
N LEU A 545 2.42 11.22 -3.43
CA LEU A 545 3.55 10.31 -3.67
C LEU A 545 3.73 9.37 -2.47
N PRO A 546 4.12 8.11 -2.72
CA PRO A 546 4.51 7.22 -1.63
C PRO A 546 5.79 7.70 -0.95
N ILE A 547 6.11 7.11 0.19
CA ILE A 547 7.36 7.40 0.91
C ILE A 547 8.61 7.10 0.06
N PHE A 548 9.71 7.78 0.36
CA PHE A 548 10.99 7.58 -0.30
C PHE A 548 11.80 6.50 0.44
N SER A 549 11.26 5.29 0.44
CA SER A 549 11.73 4.15 1.27
C SER A 549 13.23 3.87 1.11
N ASP A 550 14.02 4.24 2.11
CA ASP A 550 15.46 4.04 2.20
C ASP A 550 15.82 2.92 3.20
N ASN A 551 16.93 3.01 3.94
CA ASN A 551 17.20 2.11 5.06
C ASN A 551 16.78 2.65 6.43
N VAL A 552 16.49 3.95 6.54
CA VAL A 552 16.11 4.61 7.79
C VAL A 552 14.66 4.30 8.12
N ILE A 553 13.76 4.54 7.17
CA ILE A 553 12.30 4.44 7.38
C ILE A 553 11.89 3.02 7.79
N PRO A 554 12.15 1.98 6.99
CA PRO A 554 11.85 0.60 7.38
C PRO A 554 12.50 0.19 8.70
N SER A 555 13.77 0.55 8.94
CA SER A 555 14.43 0.20 10.20
C SER A 555 13.74 0.86 11.41
N LEU A 556 13.34 2.13 11.29
CA LEU A 556 12.65 2.83 12.36
C LEU A 556 11.27 2.23 12.61
N LEU A 557 10.48 1.95 11.57
CA LEU A 557 9.16 1.37 11.73
C LEU A 557 9.20 -0.03 12.37
N VAL A 558 10.26 -0.80 12.13
CA VAL A 558 10.52 -2.05 12.86
C VAL A 558 10.79 -1.77 14.36
N HIS A 559 11.71 -0.87 14.70
CA HIS A 559 12.01 -0.53 16.11
C HIS A 559 10.83 0.12 16.85
N LEU A 560 9.95 0.83 16.14
CA LEU A 560 8.74 1.45 16.67
C LEU A 560 7.56 0.47 16.73
N GLY A 561 7.80 -0.80 16.39
CA GLY A 561 6.81 -1.88 16.47
C GLY A 561 5.59 -1.64 15.58
N VAL A 562 5.75 -0.89 14.48
CA VAL A 562 4.75 -0.72 13.42
C VAL A 562 4.88 -1.86 12.41
N ILE A 563 6.11 -2.12 11.94
CA ILE A 563 6.40 -3.30 11.14
C ILE A 563 6.74 -4.44 12.09
N ASP A 564 5.79 -5.35 12.27
CA ASP A 564 6.00 -6.56 13.05
C ASP A 564 6.64 -7.67 12.20
N LEU A 565 7.87 -8.04 12.58
CA LEU A 565 8.61 -9.10 11.90
C LEU A 565 8.26 -10.51 12.40
N THR A 566 7.50 -10.67 13.48
CA THR A 566 7.23 -12.00 14.09
C THR A 566 6.66 -13.03 13.11
N ASN A 567 5.92 -12.56 12.10
CA ASN A 567 5.29 -13.37 11.06
C ASN A 567 5.99 -13.28 9.69
N ALA A 568 7.15 -12.62 9.60
CA ALA A 568 7.94 -12.55 8.38
C ALA A 568 8.34 -13.96 7.90
N ASP A 569 8.57 -14.11 6.59
CA ASP A 569 9.00 -15.37 5.99
C ASP A 569 10.24 -15.92 6.74
N PRO A 570 10.15 -17.11 7.36
CA PRO A 570 11.26 -17.74 8.07
C PRO A 570 12.53 -17.91 7.22
N ALA A 571 12.39 -18.07 5.90
CA ALA A 571 13.52 -18.19 4.97
C ALA A 571 14.35 -16.91 4.90
N LEU A 572 13.72 -15.74 5.15
CA LEU A 572 14.41 -14.46 5.18
C LEU A 572 15.08 -14.17 6.53
N GLY A 573 14.72 -14.87 7.61
CA GLY A 573 15.36 -14.68 8.93
C GLY A 573 15.33 -13.24 9.47
N LEU A 574 14.33 -12.44 9.07
CA LEU A 574 14.22 -11.02 9.46
C LEU A 574 14.11 -10.79 10.97
N PRO A 575 13.37 -11.60 11.77
CA PRO A 575 13.31 -11.41 13.22
C PRO A 575 14.67 -11.44 13.92
N GLN A 576 15.56 -12.32 13.46
CA GLN A 576 16.89 -12.50 14.05
C GLN A 576 17.83 -11.31 13.78
N LEU A 577 17.53 -10.53 12.74
CA LEU A 577 18.30 -9.35 12.35
C LEU A 577 17.95 -8.12 13.19
N PHE A 578 16.79 -8.12 13.85
CA PHE A 578 16.32 -7.04 14.73
C PHE A 578 15.86 -7.58 16.10
N PRO A 579 16.75 -8.23 16.88
CA PRO A 579 16.36 -8.96 18.08
C PRO A 579 15.69 -8.09 19.15
N ASP A 580 16.05 -6.81 19.20
CA ASP A 580 15.55 -5.87 20.21
C ASP A 580 14.26 -5.14 19.79
N ALA A 581 13.85 -5.23 18.52
CA ALA A 581 12.71 -4.47 18.01
C ALA A 581 11.37 -4.89 18.63
N GLN A 582 11.32 -6.10 19.20
CA GLN A 582 10.14 -6.70 19.81
C GLN A 582 10.14 -6.57 21.35
N GLU A 583 11.10 -5.86 21.95
CA GLU A 583 11.18 -5.71 23.40
C GLU A 583 10.20 -4.63 23.90
N PRO A 584 9.17 -4.99 24.71
CA PRO A 584 8.12 -4.04 25.10
C PRO A 584 8.63 -2.82 25.89
N ALA A 585 9.62 -3.01 26.77
CA ALA A 585 10.19 -1.94 27.59
C ALA A 585 10.95 -0.90 26.75
N ARG A 586 11.71 -1.37 25.75
CA ARG A 586 12.40 -0.51 24.79
C ARG A 586 11.39 0.25 23.94
N LEU A 587 10.38 -0.43 23.44
CA LEU A 587 9.33 0.17 22.63
C LEU A 587 8.57 1.28 23.36
N GLN A 588 8.20 1.06 24.63
CA GLN A 588 7.58 2.09 25.47
C GLN A 588 8.48 3.32 25.62
N THR A 589 9.79 3.11 25.80
CA THR A 589 10.78 4.19 25.89
C THR A 589 10.90 4.97 24.58
N LEU A 590 10.91 4.27 23.44
CA LEU A 590 10.99 4.90 22.12
C LEU A 590 9.75 5.73 21.80
N LEU A 591 8.56 5.31 22.24
CA LEU A 591 7.30 6.02 22.01
C LEU A 591 7.05 7.18 22.99
N ALA A 592 7.80 7.24 24.10
CA ALA A 592 7.71 8.34 25.05
C ALA A 592 8.23 9.67 24.46
N ALA A 593 7.84 10.79 25.11
CA ALA A 593 8.35 12.11 24.78
C ALA A 593 9.85 12.16 25.04
N ALA A 594 10.61 12.75 24.12
CA ALA A 594 12.04 12.97 24.29
C ALA A 594 12.33 14.47 24.29
N GLU A 595 13.24 14.90 25.16
CA GLU A 595 13.71 16.29 25.12
C GLU A 595 14.48 16.54 23.82
N PRO A 596 14.16 17.62 23.09
CA PRO A 596 14.89 17.98 21.89
C PRO A 596 16.35 18.29 22.24
N VAL A 597 17.29 17.82 21.42
CA VAL A 597 18.68 18.26 21.54
C VAL A 597 18.76 19.68 21.00
N ASP A 598 19.19 20.64 21.83
CA ASP A 598 19.50 21.99 21.35
C ASP A 598 20.50 21.88 20.18
N PRO A 599 20.19 22.43 18.99
CA PRO A 599 21.06 22.38 17.82
C PRO A 599 22.47 22.96 18.07
N ALA A 600 22.66 23.75 19.14
CA ALA A 600 23.96 24.26 19.58
C ALA A 600 24.84 23.22 20.31
N VAL A 601 24.27 22.10 20.77
CA VAL A 601 25.03 21.02 21.42
C VAL A 601 25.83 20.27 20.35
N LYS A 602 27.16 20.26 20.50
CA LYS A 602 28.06 19.51 19.60
C LYS A 602 27.54 18.08 19.43
N LYS A 603 27.20 17.71 18.19
CA LYS A 603 26.85 16.34 17.83
C LYS A 603 27.96 15.41 18.35
N SER A 604 27.55 14.32 19.04
CA SER A 604 28.47 13.26 19.44
C SER A 604 29.28 12.81 18.23
N LYS A 605 30.61 12.73 18.40
CA LYS A 605 31.54 12.17 17.40
C LYS A 605 31.61 10.65 17.46
N GLU A 606 30.74 10.00 18.24
CA GLU A 606 30.73 8.55 18.34
C GLU A 606 30.25 7.93 17.02
N VAL A 607 31.08 7.01 16.52
CA VAL A 607 30.74 6.18 15.36
C VAL A 607 29.52 5.33 15.74
N PRO A 608 28.43 5.37 14.97
CA PRO A 608 27.24 4.57 15.26
C PRO A 608 27.55 3.07 15.14
N LYS A 609 26.81 2.25 15.87
CA LYS A 609 26.89 0.79 15.72
C LYS A 609 26.39 0.39 14.33
N GLU A 610 27.10 -0.52 13.68
CA GLU A 610 26.67 -1.10 12.41
C GLU A 610 25.45 -1.97 12.65
N GLY A 611 24.38 -1.76 11.86
CA GLY A 611 23.19 -2.61 11.91
C GLY A 611 23.35 -3.85 11.03
N PRO A 612 22.29 -4.66 10.90
CA PRO A 612 22.34 -5.91 10.17
C PRO A 612 22.64 -5.69 8.68
N LEU A 613 23.57 -6.47 8.13
CA LEU A 613 23.79 -6.54 6.69
C LEU A 613 22.72 -7.42 6.06
N LEU A 614 21.95 -6.87 5.12
CA LEU A 614 20.88 -7.57 4.44
C LEU A 614 21.27 -7.98 3.03
N THR A 615 20.64 -9.03 2.55
CA THR A 615 20.55 -9.36 1.13
C THR A 615 19.63 -8.37 0.41
N VAL A 616 19.70 -8.36 -0.93
CA VAL A 616 18.82 -7.52 -1.77
C VAL A 616 17.35 -7.84 -1.48
N GLU A 617 16.99 -9.13 -1.44
CA GLU A 617 15.62 -9.57 -1.19
C GLU A 617 15.09 -9.12 0.18
N GLN A 618 15.86 -9.37 1.25
CA GLN A 618 15.50 -8.91 2.60
C GLN A 618 15.31 -7.39 2.68
N ALA A 619 16.20 -6.62 2.04
CA ALA A 619 16.10 -5.17 2.03
C ALA A 619 14.85 -4.68 1.29
N TYR A 620 14.54 -5.26 0.12
CA TYR A 620 13.35 -4.86 -0.65
C TYR A 620 12.05 -5.31 0.00
N VAL A 621 12.01 -6.44 0.71
CA VAL A 621 10.85 -6.83 1.53
C VAL A 621 10.57 -5.80 2.62
N LEU A 622 11.60 -5.38 3.38
CA LEU A 622 11.41 -4.36 4.42
C LEU A 622 11.02 -3.00 3.82
N ARG A 623 11.61 -2.62 2.69
CA ARG A 623 11.31 -1.36 2.00
C ARG A 623 9.89 -1.31 1.46
N ALA A 624 9.40 -2.41 0.89
CA ALA A 624 8.01 -2.56 0.46
C ALA A 624 7.05 -2.53 1.65
N ALA A 625 7.34 -3.30 2.71
CA ALA A 625 6.55 -3.29 3.93
C ALA A 625 6.44 -1.88 4.56
N ALA A 626 7.49 -1.06 4.46
CA ALA A 626 7.45 0.32 4.92
C ALA A 626 6.57 1.23 4.06
N ILE A 627 6.50 0.99 2.75
CA ILE A 627 5.59 1.73 1.86
C ILE A 627 4.15 1.45 2.28
N ASP A 628 3.78 0.17 2.36
CA ASP A 628 2.43 -0.26 2.76
C ASP A 628 2.09 0.20 4.18
N ALA A 629 3.02 0.07 5.13
CA ALA A 629 2.79 0.50 6.51
C ALA A 629 2.55 2.01 6.61
N CYS A 630 3.23 2.83 5.80
CA CYS A 630 3.01 4.27 5.79
C CYS A 630 1.68 4.68 5.16
N GLU A 631 1.21 3.97 4.13
CA GLU A 631 -0.16 4.13 3.60
C GLU A 631 -1.19 3.86 4.71
N LEU A 632 -1.06 2.73 5.40
CA LEU A 632 -1.93 2.37 6.53
C LEU A 632 -1.85 3.38 7.69
N ILE A 633 -0.67 3.93 7.98
CA ILE A 633 -0.51 5.00 8.98
C ILE A 633 -1.32 6.24 8.57
N VAL A 634 -1.23 6.67 7.32
CA VAL A 634 -1.92 7.87 6.85
C VAL A 634 -3.43 7.65 6.81
N ASP A 635 -3.89 6.47 6.42
CA ASP A 635 -5.31 6.13 6.46
C ASP A 635 -5.86 6.09 7.89
N ALA A 636 -5.13 5.45 8.82
CA ALA A 636 -5.47 5.48 10.24
C ALA A 636 -5.43 6.90 10.82
N ALA A 637 -4.51 7.76 10.36
CA ALA A 637 -4.45 9.16 10.78
C ALA A 637 -5.68 9.95 10.32
N LYS A 638 -6.17 9.71 9.09
CA LYS A 638 -7.42 10.31 8.59
C LYS A 638 -8.63 9.85 9.40
N GLU A 639 -8.69 8.57 9.75
CA GLU A 639 -9.76 7.99 10.56
C GLU A 639 -9.77 8.56 11.98
N LEU A 640 -8.63 8.57 12.68
CA LEU A 640 -8.49 9.18 13.99
C LEU A 640 -8.77 10.69 13.98
N GLY A 641 -8.45 11.36 12.88
CA GLY A 641 -8.70 12.79 12.66
C GLY A 641 -10.17 13.17 12.48
N THR A 642 -11.11 12.22 12.58
CA THR A 642 -12.55 12.51 12.71
C THR A 642 -12.92 13.09 14.08
N SER A 643 -12.12 12.79 15.11
CA SER A 643 -12.26 13.39 16.44
C SER A 643 -11.70 14.81 16.47
N GLU A 644 -12.41 15.77 17.08
CA GLU A 644 -12.00 17.18 17.15
C GLU A 644 -10.58 17.36 17.71
N ASP A 645 -10.23 16.62 18.77
CA ASP A 645 -8.91 16.69 19.43
C ASP A 645 -7.75 16.20 18.54
N LEU A 646 -8.04 15.44 17.48
CA LEU A 646 -7.06 14.82 16.59
C LEU A 646 -7.19 15.30 15.14
N ALA A 647 -8.01 16.32 14.88
CA ALA A 647 -8.31 16.80 13.52
C ALA A 647 -7.08 17.13 12.67
N TRP A 648 -5.96 17.50 13.30
CA TRP A 648 -4.69 17.76 12.62
C TRP A 648 -4.09 16.52 11.93
N LEU A 649 -4.39 15.30 12.41
CA LEU A 649 -3.93 14.04 11.82
C LEU A 649 -4.47 13.85 10.39
N LYS A 650 -5.66 14.38 10.09
CA LYS A 650 -6.30 14.28 8.76
C LYS A 650 -5.49 14.96 7.65
N GLY A 651 -4.66 15.94 8.01
CA GLY A 651 -3.83 16.69 7.07
C GLY A 651 -2.47 16.05 6.75
N ILE A 652 -2.13 14.92 7.38
CA ILE A 652 -0.84 14.26 7.20
C ILE A 652 -0.76 13.64 5.81
N THR A 653 0.34 13.93 5.11
CA THR A 653 0.68 13.32 3.83
C THR A 653 1.83 12.32 3.96
N LEU A 654 1.96 11.38 3.03
CA LEU A 654 3.06 10.40 3.03
C LEU A 654 4.45 11.06 2.96
N PRO A 655 4.70 12.10 2.14
CA PRO A 655 5.99 12.78 2.15
C PRO A 655 6.29 13.52 3.46
N GLU A 656 5.27 14.01 4.16
CA GLU A 656 5.45 14.63 5.49
C GLU A 656 5.76 13.59 6.56
N LEU A 657 5.13 12.42 6.49
CA LEU A 657 5.46 11.27 7.34
C LEU A 657 6.89 10.79 7.07
N ASP A 658 7.29 10.65 5.81
CA ASP A 658 8.68 10.37 5.39
C ASP A 658 9.67 11.37 6.00
N GLY A 659 9.41 12.66 5.79
CA GLY A 659 10.21 13.76 6.33
C GLY A 659 10.34 13.70 7.85
N TRP A 660 9.23 13.42 8.55
CA TRP A 660 9.23 13.22 10.00
C TRP A 660 10.10 12.04 10.42
N ILE A 661 9.90 10.84 9.83
CA ILE A 661 10.64 9.62 10.21
C ILE A 661 12.14 9.83 9.99
N TRP A 662 12.52 10.40 8.84
CA TRP A 662 13.92 10.68 8.52
C TRP A 662 14.55 11.69 9.47
N ALA A 663 13.82 12.75 9.82
CA ALA A 663 14.30 13.82 10.67
C ALA A 663 14.37 13.41 12.14
N VAL A 664 13.35 12.72 12.66
CA VAL A 664 13.30 12.27 14.06
C VAL A 664 14.41 11.25 14.35
N ALA A 665 14.76 10.41 13.36
CA ALA A 665 15.91 9.50 13.43
C ALA A 665 17.25 10.23 13.66
N LYS A 666 17.29 11.54 13.41
CA LYS A 666 18.43 12.43 13.64
C LYS A 666 18.17 13.45 14.73
N ASP A 667 16.94 13.74 15.11
CA ASP A 667 16.64 14.70 16.17
C ASP A 667 16.91 14.08 17.54
N ARG A 668 16.43 12.85 17.73
CA ARG A 668 16.46 12.11 19.00
C ARG A 668 17.78 11.36 19.25
N PRO A 669 18.47 11.55 20.40
CA PRO A 669 19.71 10.85 20.72
C PRO A 669 19.59 9.33 20.77
N ASP A 670 18.48 8.83 21.31
CA ASP A 670 18.18 7.40 21.39
C ASP A 670 17.88 6.83 20.00
N TYR A 671 17.14 7.55 19.16
CA TYR A 671 16.88 7.09 17.78
C TYR A 671 18.14 7.10 16.90
N ARG A 672 19.08 8.01 17.14
CA ARG A 672 20.39 8.02 16.44
C ARG A 672 21.21 6.76 16.69
N LYS A 673 21.04 6.14 17.87
CA LYS A 673 21.70 4.90 18.30
C LYS A 673 21.03 3.64 17.78
N LEU A 674 19.79 3.73 17.28
CA LEU A 674 19.11 2.59 16.69
C LEU A 674 19.89 2.07 15.48
N GLU A 675 20.07 0.76 15.47
CA GLU A 675 20.65 0.03 14.36
C GLU A 675 19.74 0.15 13.14
N ARG A 676 20.33 0.48 12.01
CA ARG A 676 19.65 0.55 10.71
C ARG A 676 20.26 -0.50 9.83
N PHE A 677 19.43 -1.22 9.09
CA PHE A 677 19.97 -2.22 8.19
C PHE A 677 20.90 -1.59 7.15
N ALA A 678 21.82 -2.39 6.64
CA ALA A 678 22.76 -2.00 5.62
C ALA A 678 22.67 -2.96 4.43
N LEU A 679 22.50 -2.39 3.23
CA LEU A 679 22.75 -3.09 1.98
C LEU A 679 23.93 -2.39 1.29
N ARG A 680 24.98 -3.15 1.00
CA ARG A 680 26.19 -2.65 0.31
C ARG A 680 26.11 -2.96 -1.18
N ASN A 681 26.98 -2.33 -1.97
CA ASN A 681 27.07 -2.52 -3.43
C ASN A 681 25.77 -2.18 -4.19
N THR A 682 24.99 -1.23 -3.67
CA THR A 682 23.78 -0.69 -4.33
C THR A 682 23.90 0.81 -4.51
N ALA A 683 23.45 1.30 -5.66
CA ALA A 683 23.36 2.74 -5.96
C ALA A 683 21.95 3.29 -5.74
N TYR A 684 21.01 2.49 -5.21
CA TYR A 684 19.59 2.86 -5.21
C TYR A 684 19.14 3.63 -3.96
N PHE A 685 19.68 3.38 -2.76
CA PHE A 685 19.20 4.03 -1.53
C PHE A 685 20.20 4.21 -0.38
#